data_AF-A0A6G9SRK8-F1
#
_entry.id   AF-A0A6G9SRK8-F1
#
_cell.length_a   1.000
_cell.length_b   1.000
_cell.length_c   1.000
_cell.angle_alpha   90.00
_cell.angle_beta   90.00
_cell.angle_gamma   90.00
#
_symmetry.space_group_name_H-M   'P 1'
#
loop_
_entity.id
_entity.type
_entity.pdbx_description
1 polymer ?
#
loop_
_entity_poly.entity_id
_entity_poly.type
_entity_poly.pdbx_seq_one_letter_code
_entity_poly.pdbx_strand_id
1 'polypeptide(L)'
;MGVRQLGWLQLLELVSYDQMVRLQPDAGSNPRLLVVTITEADIKKQKHWPLSDSALAQLLAKLQQAQPRAIGLDLYRNIPQPPGRELLMQQLQAPNVITINYLGDKDAEEVSPISGLSPEQIGFNDFVVDPDGVVRRNLIYAQQGEKKFYSFSLQLSLKYLAQQGITLKVKSQALLLGNSVFPTLNHNSGGYHNIDNAGYQVMLSYDSPDRIARQVSLTQVLQDEVDPNWVKDKIVLIGTTAPSVKDLFFTPYSAAKPANPGLPGVLLHAQLVSQILNTTLEQQPIFWFWPEWAEVFWVWTWALLGGVLAWRLRHPLSLGVAGVICLGGLVTICFGIFTQAGWIPLVAPMLALVIATGTVLAYKLLHNTLHDPLTDLPNRSLFLMQLERVIAETKLFKNSRFALLFLGIDRFKFINESFGHQFGDQFLVNVTQRLNTCLGNRGILARVGGDEFAILLKNINDTSEVTAIADQLQQEMFLPFKNNGQEIFTSISIGIALNQSELDYEPIALLRDAHTAMYRAKDLGKGRHEVFATGMHTQIVKRFQLEIDLHRAIEQEEFELYYQSIVSLSTSKIVGFEALVRWNNPQYGFVSPAEFIPVAEETGLIIPLGKWILHAACQQLSVWQAQFLTNPPLMMSINLSGHQLAQCDLVEYIAQNLQETGLNGESLKLEITETVAMDDVEAAISIMLRLRTLNLRLSIDDFGTGYSSLSYLHRFPVNTLKIDRSFVSRMEDTDEDAAIVQTIIMLSHALGMDVVAEGVETSAQQAKLQSLGCEYGQGYFFSKPVDSKTATTLLDSQFNIAEGRRQEADGRR
;
A
#
# COMPACT_ATOMS: atom_id res chain seq x y z
N MET A 1 -17.95 -11.53 17.26
CA MET A 1 -18.23 -12.02 18.63
C MET A 1 -19.13 -11.08 19.42
N GLY A 2 -18.79 -9.79 19.60
CA GLY A 2 -19.67 -8.84 20.32
C GLY A 2 -21.11 -8.78 19.79
N VAL A 3 -21.31 -8.62 18.48
CA VAL A 3 -22.65 -8.64 17.84
C VAL A 3 -23.43 -9.93 18.11
N ARG A 4 -22.72 -11.07 18.20
CA ARG A 4 -23.32 -12.37 18.50
C ARG A 4 -23.74 -12.48 19.97
N GLN A 5 -22.89 -12.02 20.89
CA GLN A 5 -23.18 -11.98 22.34
C GLN A 5 -24.27 -10.96 22.71
N LEU A 6 -24.65 -10.07 21.81
CA LEU A 6 -25.81 -9.18 21.98
C LEU A 6 -27.11 -9.80 21.42
N GLY A 7 -27.04 -11.00 20.85
CA GLY A 7 -28.19 -11.69 20.25
C GLY A 7 -28.65 -11.12 18.90
N TRP A 8 -27.96 -10.12 18.33
CA TRP A 8 -28.41 -9.45 17.10
C TRP A 8 -28.40 -10.37 15.86
N LEU A 9 -27.67 -11.48 15.91
CA LEU A 9 -27.63 -12.47 14.82
C LEU A 9 -28.70 -13.57 14.98
N GLN A 10 -29.36 -13.68 16.13
CA GLN A 10 -30.27 -14.79 16.43
C GLN A 10 -31.38 -14.92 15.38
N LEU A 11 -32.02 -13.81 14.99
CA LEU A 11 -33.10 -13.83 14.00
C LEU A 11 -32.65 -14.44 12.67
N LEU A 12 -31.45 -14.09 12.20
CA LEU A 12 -30.90 -14.61 10.95
C LEU A 12 -30.51 -16.08 11.07
N GLU A 13 -30.00 -16.50 12.22
CA GLU A 13 -29.69 -17.92 12.48
C GLU A 13 -30.98 -18.77 12.51
N LEU A 14 -32.07 -18.25 13.09
CA LEU A 14 -33.38 -18.93 13.11
C LEU A 14 -34.01 -19.01 11.72
N VAL A 15 -33.90 -17.95 10.91
CA VAL A 15 -34.32 -17.99 9.50
C VAL A 15 -33.51 -19.04 8.72
N SER A 16 -32.20 -19.14 9.00
CA SER A 16 -31.33 -20.14 8.39
C SER A 16 -31.73 -21.56 8.81
N TYR A 17 -32.04 -21.77 10.09
CA TYR A 17 -32.59 -23.01 10.61
C TYR A 17 -33.87 -23.40 9.86
N ASP A 18 -34.82 -22.49 9.72
CA ASP A 18 -36.09 -22.77 9.04
C ASP A 18 -35.90 -23.15 7.57
N GLN A 19 -34.95 -22.48 6.87
CA GLN A 19 -34.60 -22.85 5.50
C GLN A 19 -34.04 -24.28 5.44
N MET A 20 -33.13 -24.64 6.36
CA MET A 20 -32.54 -25.97 6.38
C MET A 20 -33.58 -27.06 6.70
N VAL A 21 -34.51 -26.81 7.62
CA VAL A 21 -35.66 -27.70 7.90
C VAL A 21 -36.47 -27.93 6.62
N ARG A 22 -36.82 -26.87 5.90
CA ARG A 22 -37.62 -27.01 4.65
C ARG A 22 -36.90 -27.76 3.53
N LEU A 23 -35.57 -27.78 3.55
CA LEU A 23 -34.74 -28.49 2.57
C LEU A 23 -34.48 -29.96 2.96
N GLN A 24 -34.76 -30.35 4.21
CA GLN A 24 -34.63 -31.74 4.63
C GLN A 24 -35.68 -32.63 3.94
N PRO A 25 -35.32 -33.86 3.56
CA PRO A 25 -36.29 -34.84 3.08
C PRO A 25 -37.20 -35.32 4.21
N ASP A 26 -38.51 -35.40 3.95
CA ASP A 26 -39.51 -35.89 4.91
C ASP A 26 -39.29 -37.36 5.30
N ALA A 27 -39.46 -37.69 6.59
CA ALA A 27 -39.35 -39.07 7.08
C ALA A 27 -40.59 -39.95 6.74
N GLY A 28 -41.67 -39.34 6.26
CA GLY A 28 -42.93 -40.02 5.90
C GLY A 28 -43.88 -40.21 7.09
N SER A 29 -45.11 -40.65 6.82
CA SER A 29 -46.16 -40.74 7.84
C SER A 29 -45.93 -41.83 8.87
N ASN A 30 -46.00 -41.46 10.15
CA ASN A 30 -45.79 -42.39 11.25
C ASN A 30 -46.97 -43.38 11.33
N PRO A 31 -46.77 -44.68 11.05
CA PRO A 31 -47.86 -45.65 10.99
C PRO A 31 -48.49 -45.93 12.36
N ARG A 32 -47.84 -45.49 13.45
CA ARG A 32 -48.26 -45.66 14.85
C ARG A 32 -49.30 -44.64 15.30
N LEU A 33 -49.56 -43.60 14.49
CA LEU A 33 -50.42 -42.48 14.82
C LEU A 33 -51.65 -42.42 13.91
N LEU A 34 -52.79 -42.06 14.49
CA LEU A 34 -54.00 -41.64 13.79
C LEU A 34 -54.47 -40.31 14.40
N VAL A 35 -54.82 -39.35 13.56
CA VAL A 35 -55.40 -38.08 14.02
C VAL A 35 -56.86 -38.02 13.58
N VAL A 36 -57.75 -37.92 14.56
CA VAL A 36 -59.17 -37.63 14.36
C VAL A 36 -59.36 -36.13 14.40
N THR A 37 -59.62 -35.53 13.24
CA THR A 37 -59.74 -34.10 13.06
C THR A 37 -61.18 -33.65 13.22
N ILE A 38 -61.38 -32.56 13.97
CA ILE A 38 -62.65 -31.83 14.00
C ILE A 38 -62.52 -30.69 13.00
N THR A 39 -63.12 -30.88 11.84
CA THR A 39 -63.09 -29.91 10.73
C THR A 39 -64.21 -28.88 10.84
N GLU A 40 -64.11 -27.81 10.06
CA GLU A 40 -65.18 -26.80 9.95
C GLU A 40 -66.52 -27.43 9.51
N ALA A 41 -66.47 -28.48 8.69
CA ALA A 41 -67.66 -29.23 8.27
C ALA A 41 -68.27 -30.02 9.43
N ASP A 42 -67.44 -30.60 10.30
CA ASP A 42 -67.92 -31.31 11.50
C ASP A 42 -68.61 -30.34 12.46
N ILE A 43 -68.02 -29.18 12.72
CA ILE A 43 -68.60 -28.14 13.58
C ILE A 43 -69.97 -27.69 13.04
N LYS A 44 -70.06 -27.42 11.72
CA LYS A 44 -71.33 -27.07 11.08
C LYS A 44 -72.37 -28.18 11.17
N LYS A 45 -71.97 -29.44 10.98
CA LYS A 45 -72.87 -30.60 11.07
C LYS A 45 -73.41 -30.81 12.48
N GLN A 46 -72.57 -30.57 13.50
CA GLN A 46 -72.94 -30.64 14.91
C GLN A 46 -73.71 -29.41 15.41
N LYS A 47 -73.73 -28.32 14.61
CA LYS A 47 -74.45 -27.06 14.87
C LYS A 47 -74.04 -26.32 16.15
N HIS A 48 -72.97 -26.75 16.82
CA HIS A 48 -72.51 -26.18 18.09
C HIS A 48 -71.00 -26.38 18.29
N TRP A 49 -70.33 -25.37 18.84
CA TRP A 49 -68.93 -25.43 19.29
C TRP A 49 -68.82 -24.74 20.67
N PRO A 50 -68.13 -25.34 21.66
CA PRO A 50 -67.52 -26.67 21.67
C PRO A 50 -68.52 -27.81 21.42
N LEU A 51 -68.06 -28.98 20.96
CA LEU A 51 -68.97 -30.12 20.71
C LEU A 51 -69.71 -30.55 21.99
N SER A 52 -70.91 -31.12 21.87
CA SER A 52 -71.62 -31.68 23.02
C SER A 52 -70.88 -32.86 23.64
N ASP A 53 -71.04 -33.05 24.96
CA ASP A 53 -70.45 -34.14 25.71
C ASP A 53 -70.93 -35.50 25.18
N SER A 54 -72.17 -35.60 24.69
CA SER A 54 -72.72 -36.79 24.04
C SER A 54 -72.00 -37.18 22.76
N ALA A 55 -71.70 -36.20 21.88
CA ALA A 55 -71.00 -36.46 20.63
C ALA A 55 -69.57 -36.94 20.89
N LEU A 56 -68.89 -36.33 21.86
CA LEU A 56 -67.56 -36.73 22.26
C LEU A 56 -67.53 -38.10 22.95
N ALA A 57 -68.52 -38.40 23.81
CA ALA A 57 -68.67 -39.70 24.44
C ALA A 57 -68.89 -40.81 23.40
N GLN A 58 -69.72 -40.56 22.38
CA GLN A 58 -69.94 -41.49 21.27
C GLN A 58 -68.66 -41.71 20.46
N LEU A 59 -67.92 -40.64 20.16
CA LEU A 59 -66.64 -40.73 19.47
C LEU A 59 -65.64 -41.62 20.23
N LEU A 60 -65.45 -41.35 21.53
CA LEU A 60 -64.55 -42.13 22.36
C LEU A 60 -64.99 -43.59 22.46
N ALA A 61 -66.29 -43.84 22.68
CA ALA A 61 -66.83 -45.21 22.77
C ALA A 61 -66.58 -46.01 21.48
N LYS A 62 -66.76 -45.39 20.30
CA LYS A 62 -66.47 -46.04 19.00
C LYS A 62 -64.99 -46.34 18.81
N LEU A 63 -64.12 -45.38 19.12
CA LEU A 63 -62.68 -45.59 19.02
C LEU A 63 -62.20 -46.69 19.97
N GLN A 64 -62.73 -46.75 21.20
CA GLN A 64 -62.39 -47.77 22.19
C GLN A 64 -62.74 -49.20 21.73
N GLN A 65 -63.78 -49.38 20.91
CA GLN A 65 -64.14 -50.71 20.36
C GLN A 65 -63.01 -51.31 19.51
N ALA A 66 -62.21 -50.47 18.85
CA ALA A 66 -61.08 -50.90 18.04
C ALA A 66 -59.77 -51.07 18.85
N GLN A 67 -59.80 -50.92 20.17
CA GLN A 67 -58.67 -51.15 21.08
C GLN A 67 -57.39 -50.34 20.76
N PRO A 68 -57.46 -49.00 20.78
CA PRO A 68 -56.27 -48.15 20.66
C PRO A 68 -55.39 -48.26 21.90
N ARG A 69 -54.08 -48.09 21.73
CA ARG A 69 -53.12 -48.08 22.84
C ARG A 69 -53.26 -46.86 23.72
N ALA A 70 -53.49 -45.71 23.11
CA ALA A 70 -53.75 -44.47 23.81
C ALA A 70 -54.66 -43.58 22.97
N ILE A 71 -55.54 -42.83 23.63
CA ILE A 71 -56.37 -41.80 23.02
C ILE A 71 -56.02 -40.47 23.69
N GLY A 72 -55.51 -39.53 22.91
CA GLY A 72 -55.27 -38.17 23.36
C GLY A 72 -56.44 -37.28 22.97
N LEU A 73 -57.01 -36.58 23.95
CA LEU A 73 -58.04 -35.58 23.74
C LEU A 73 -57.45 -34.17 23.90
N ASP A 74 -57.12 -33.56 22.76
CA ASP A 74 -56.65 -32.18 22.65
C ASP A 74 -57.82 -31.19 22.59
N LEU A 75 -58.67 -31.23 23.63
CA LEU A 75 -59.83 -30.35 23.79
C LEU A 75 -60.04 -30.05 25.28
N TYR A 76 -60.17 -28.78 25.65
CA TYR A 76 -60.50 -28.39 27.02
C TYR A 76 -61.96 -28.77 27.35
N ARG A 77 -62.14 -29.59 28.40
CA ARG A 77 -63.45 -30.13 28.84
C ARG A 77 -63.71 -29.95 30.34
N ASN A 78 -63.09 -28.95 30.93
CA ASN A 78 -63.31 -28.51 32.32
C ASN A 78 -64.75 -27.99 32.53
N ILE A 79 -65.36 -27.35 31.52
CA ILE A 79 -66.75 -26.87 31.55
C ILE A 79 -67.66 -27.89 30.84
N PRO A 80 -68.74 -28.39 31.49
CA PRO A 80 -69.71 -29.32 30.88
C PRO A 80 -70.40 -28.74 29.64
N GLN A 81 -70.59 -29.56 28.61
CA GLN A 81 -71.29 -29.19 27.37
C GLN A 81 -72.50 -30.12 27.15
N PRO A 82 -73.67 -29.83 27.73
CA PRO A 82 -74.82 -30.74 27.68
C PRO A 82 -75.33 -30.96 26.25
N PRO A 83 -75.97 -32.10 25.94
CA PRO A 83 -76.24 -33.24 26.83
C PRO A 83 -75.08 -34.26 26.88
N GLY A 84 -75.05 -35.14 27.88
CA GLY A 84 -74.19 -36.35 27.89
C GLY A 84 -72.98 -36.36 28.82
N ARG A 85 -72.91 -35.49 29.84
CA ARG A 85 -71.75 -35.37 30.74
C ARG A 85 -71.35 -36.67 31.43
N GLU A 86 -72.30 -37.43 31.96
CA GLU A 86 -72.01 -38.68 32.68
C GLU A 86 -71.37 -39.75 31.77
N LEU A 87 -71.91 -39.91 30.56
CA LEU A 87 -71.35 -40.81 29.55
C LEU A 87 -69.93 -40.39 29.15
N LEU A 88 -69.69 -39.09 28.99
CA LEU A 88 -68.35 -38.59 28.69
C LEU A 88 -67.39 -38.90 29.83
N MET A 89 -67.76 -38.61 31.09
CA MET A 89 -66.92 -38.88 32.25
C MET A 89 -66.57 -40.37 32.37
N GLN A 90 -67.52 -41.27 32.07
CA GLN A 90 -67.26 -42.71 32.02
C GLN A 90 -66.20 -43.08 30.98
N GLN A 91 -66.25 -42.48 29.78
CA GLN A 91 -65.24 -42.72 28.74
C GLN A 91 -63.88 -42.11 29.09
N LEU A 92 -63.85 -40.93 29.71
CA LEU A 92 -62.62 -40.25 30.12
C LEU A 92 -61.88 -40.97 31.26
N GLN A 93 -62.59 -41.72 32.10
CA GLN A 93 -61.98 -42.53 33.16
C GLN A 93 -61.18 -43.74 32.63
N ALA A 94 -61.32 -44.11 31.35
CA ALA A 94 -60.56 -45.21 30.77
C ALA A 94 -59.03 -44.92 30.83
N PRO A 95 -58.20 -45.88 31.28
CA PRO A 95 -56.79 -45.64 31.60
C PRO A 95 -55.90 -45.29 30.40
N ASN A 96 -56.39 -45.56 29.19
CA ASN A 96 -55.73 -45.22 27.92
C ASN A 96 -56.16 -43.85 27.37
N VAL A 97 -57.07 -43.12 28.02
CA VAL A 97 -57.48 -41.78 27.62
C VAL A 97 -56.68 -40.74 28.39
N ILE A 98 -56.05 -39.82 27.66
CA ILE A 98 -55.28 -38.71 28.19
C ILE A 98 -55.95 -37.40 27.78
N THR A 99 -56.09 -36.49 28.73
CA THR A 99 -56.74 -35.18 28.58
C THR A 99 -55.73 -34.06 28.79
N ILE A 100 -56.04 -32.88 28.26
CA ILE A 100 -55.18 -31.71 28.38
C ILE A 100 -55.54 -30.81 29.56
N ASN A 101 -54.52 -30.11 30.07
CA ASN A 101 -54.67 -28.91 30.89
C ASN A 101 -53.77 -27.79 30.32
N TYR A 102 -54.00 -26.55 30.72
CA TYR A 102 -53.14 -25.42 30.34
C TYR A 102 -52.51 -24.87 31.60
N LEU A 103 -51.18 -24.74 31.67
CA LEU A 103 -50.50 -24.30 32.90
C LEU A 103 -50.61 -22.78 33.15
N GLY A 104 -51.12 -22.03 32.18
CA GLY A 104 -51.24 -20.58 32.26
C GLY A 104 -49.93 -19.88 31.88
N ASP A 105 -50.05 -18.74 31.23
CA ASP A 105 -48.92 -17.84 30.96
C ASP A 105 -49.30 -16.38 31.27
N LYS A 106 -48.55 -15.40 30.77
CA LYS A 106 -48.85 -13.99 31.03
C LYS A 106 -50.14 -13.50 30.33
N ASP A 107 -50.57 -14.18 29.27
CA ASP A 107 -51.62 -13.72 28.36
C ASP A 107 -52.90 -14.58 28.44
N ALA A 108 -52.84 -15.78 29.00
CA ALA A 108 -53.97 -16.69 29.17
C ALA A 108 -54.01 -17.35 30.57
N GLU A 109 -55.21 -17.44 31.15
CA GLU A 109 -55.46 -18.04 32.46
C GLU A 109 -55.29 -19.57 32.43
N GLU A 110 -54.77 -20.13 33.54
CA GLU A 110 -54.63 -21.57 33.74
C GLU A 110 -55.97 -22.30 33.54
N VAL A 111 -55.97 -23.36 32.73
CA VAL A 111 -57.14 -24.24 32.56
C VAL A 111 -56.91 -25.49 33.40
N SER A 112 -57.60 -25.56 34.54
CA SER A 112 -57.47 -26.68 35.47
C SER A 112 -57.85 -28.03 34.83
N PRO A 113 -57.18 -29.13 35.21
CA PRO A 113 -57.51 -30.46 34.72
C PRO A 113 -58.90 -30.92 35.17
N ILE A 114 -59.47 -31.88 34.43
CA ILE A 114 -60.76 -32.48 34.77
C ILE A 114 -60.66 -33.21 36.10
N SER A 115 -61.59 -32.94 37.03
CA SER A 115 -61.62 -33.57 38.34
C SER A 115 -61.91 -35.07 38.26
N GLY A 116 -61.19 -35.86 39.07
CA GLY A 116 -61.38 -37.32 39.17
C GLY A 116 -60.52 -38.17 38.23
N LEU A 117 -59.65 -37.57 37.40
CA LEU A 117 -58.67 -38.29 36.59
C LEU A 117 -57.33 -38.43 37.33
N SER A 118 -56.60 -39.51 37.03
CA SER A 118 -55.25 -39.71 37.57
C SER A 118 -54.24 -38.74 36.94
N PRO A 119 -53.14 -38.36 37.62
CA PRO A 119 -52.10 -37.49 37.05
C PRO A 119 -51.45 -38.03 35.77
N GLU A 120 -51.48 -39.36 35.54
CA GLU A 120 -50.96 -39.98 34.32
C GLU A 120 -51.90 -39.85 33.11
N GLN A 121 -53.16 -39.47 33.33
CA GLN A 121 -54.16 -39.21 32.30
C GLN A 121 -54.29 -37.72 31.98
N ILE A 122 -53.39 -36.90 32.52
CA ILE A 122 -53.38 -35.45 32.35
C ILE A 122 -52.00 -35.04 31.82
N GLY A 123 -51.97 -34.26 30.75
CA GLY A 123 -50.76 -33.63 30.27
C GLY A 123 -51.01 -32.19 29.85
N PHE A 124 -50.01 -31.32 30.02
CA PHE A 124 -50.18 -29.92 29.66
C PHE A 124 -50.09 -29.69 28.15
N ASN A 125 -50.85 -28.72 27.65
CA ASN A 125 -50.89 -28.28 26.25
C ASN A 125 -50.26 -26.88 26.13
N ASP A 126 -48.96 -26.80 26.40
CA ASP A 126 -48.18 -25.56 26.29
C ASP A 126 -47.15 -25.72 25.16
N PHE A 127 -47.24 -24.88 24.14
CA PHE A 127 -46.24 -24.78 23.07
C PHE A 127 -45.30 -23.61 23.33
N VAL A 128 -44.01 -23.83 23.12
CA VAL A 128 -43.01 -22.77 23.25
C VAL A 128 -42.92 -22.00 21.94
N VAL A 129 -43.46 -20.78 21.93
CA VAL A 129 -43.43 -19.88 20.78
C VAL A 129 -42.18 -19.00 20.88
N ASP A 130 -41.34 -19.00 19.84
CA ASP A 130 -40.19 -18.11 19.78
C ASP A 130 -40.62 -16.65 19.55
N PRO A 131 -39.75 -15.64 19.79
CA PRO A 131 -40.11 -14.22 19.65
C PRO A 131 -40.65 -13.80 18.27
N ASP A 132 -40.38 -14.58 17.23
CA ASP A 132 -40.87 -14.38 15.87
C ASP A 132 -42.21 -15.10 15.58
N GLY A 133 -42.85 -15.66 16.62
CA GLY A 133 -44.16 -16.32 16.53
C GLY A 133 -44.10 -17.78 16.05
N VAL A 134 -42.90 -18.32 15.79
CA VAL A 134 -42.73 -19.67 15.25
C VAL A 134 -42.43 -20.65 16.37
N VAL A 135 -43.10 -21.80 16.35
CA VAL A 135 -42.78 -22.91 17.24
C VAL A 135 -41.59 -23.66 16.64
N ARG A 136 -40.50 -23.78 17.41
CA ARG A 136 -39.32 -24.59 17.06
C ARG A 136 -38.88 -25.50 18.20
N ARG A 137 -39.38 -25.21 19.39
CA ARG A 137 -39.04 -25.87 20.65
C ARG A 137 -40.31 -26.43 21.27
N ASN A 138 -40.16 -27.45 22.08
CA ASN A 138 -41.27 -28.02 22.82
C ASN A 138 -40.89 -28.28 24.27
N LEU A 139 -41.78 -27.90 25.17
CA LEU A 139 -41.69 -28.17 26.59
C LEU A 139 -42.19 -29.60 26.85
N ILE A 140 -41.31 -30.50 27.24
CA ILE A 140 -41.63 -31.92 27.46
C ILE A 140 -41.98 -32.18 28.93
N TYR A 141 -41.28 -31.51 29.84
CA TYR A 141 -41.41 -31.71 31.27
C TYR A 141 -41.21 -30.38 32.00
N ALA A 142 -42.04 -30.11 33.00
CA ALA A 142 -41.89 -28.95 33.87
C ALA A 142 -42.00 -29.38 35.33
N GLN A 143 -41.30 -28.66 36.20
CA GLN A 143 -41.33 -28.91 37.64
C GLN A 143 -41.57 -27.61 38.39
N GLN A 144 -42.62 -27.58 39.21
CA GLN A 144 -42.96 -26.46 40.06
C GLN A 144 -43.02 -26.95 41.52
N GLY A 145 -41.96 -26.67 42.28
CA GLY A 145 -41.77 -27.25 43.61
C GLY A 145 -41.63 -28.77 43.55
N GLU A 146 -42.47 -29.50 44.27
CA GLU A 146 -42.51 -30.97 44.26
C GLU A 146 -43.41 -31.55 43.16
N LYS A 147 -44.26 -30.73 42.53
CA LYS A 147 -45.18 -31.19 41.47
C LYS A 147 -44.44 -31.30 40.13
N LYS A 148 -44.61 -32.46 39.51
CA LYS A 148 -44.07 -32.79 38.18
C LYS A 148 -45.19 -32.74 37.15
N PHE A 149 -44.99 -31.99 36.09
CA PHE A 149 -45.91 -31.87 34.97
C PHE A 149 -45.26 -32.45 33.73
N TYR A 150 -46.01 -33.25 32.99
CA TYR A 150 -45.57 -33.89 31.74
C TYR A 150 -46.44 -33.36 30.60
N SER A 151 -45.82 -33.12 29.44
CA SER A 151 -46.56 -32.62 28.30
C SER A 151 -47.55 -33.67 27.82
N PHE A 152 -48.63 -33.21 27.19
CA PHE A 152 -49.64 -34.07 26.59
C PHE A 152 -49.04 -35.11 25.64
N SER A 153 -48.13 -34.68 24.76
CA SER A 153 -47.42 -35.58 23.84
C SER A 153 -46.51 -36.59 24.55
N LEU A 154 -45.86 -36.21 25.66
CA LEU A 154 -45.05 -37.13 26.44
C LEU A 154 -45.93 -38.19 27.11
N GLN A 155 -47.05 -37.82 27.75
CA GLN A 155 -47.96 -38.77 28.39
C GLN A 155 -48.49 -39.82 27.40
N LEU A 156 -48.88 -39.38 26.20
CA LEU A 156 -49.32 -40.29 25.13
C LEU A 156 -48.22 -41.27 24.72
N SER A 157 -47.02 -40.75 24.54
CA SER A 157 -45.85 -41.56 24.21
C SER A 157 -45.54 -42.56 25.31
N LEU A 158 -45.60 -42.16 26.59
CA LEU A 158 -45.36 -43.04 27.73
C LEU A 158 -46.38 -44.18 27.81
N LYS A 159 -47.68 -43.91 27.59
CA LYS A 159 -48.71 -44.96 27.57
C LYS A 159 -48.47 -45.97 26.46
N TYR A 160 -48.03 -45.53 25.28
CA TYR A 160 -47.68 -46.42 24.18
C TYR A 160 -46.42 -47.26 24.47
N LEU A 161 -45.40 -46.62 25.05
CA LEU A 161 -44.08 -47.22 25.35
C LEU A 161 -44.11 -48.15 26.57
N ALA A 162 -45.05 -47.96 27.50
CA ALA A 162 -45.18 -48.79 28.70
C ALA A 162 -45.40 -50.28 28.38
N GLN A 163 -46.14 -50.61 27.32
CA GLN A 163 -46.33 -51.99 26.87
C GLN A 163 -45.04 -52.64 26.35
N GLN A 164 -44.05 -51.84 25.97
CA GLN A 164 -42.73 -52.30 25.52
C GLN A 164 -41.70 -52.30 26.65
N GLY A 165 -42.12 -52.03 27.90
CA GLY A 165 -41.24 -52.02 29.07
C GLY A 165 -40.31 -50.81 29.16
N ILE A 166 -40.56 -49.77 28.37
CA ILE A 166 -39.72 -48.56 28.34
C ILE A 166 -40.24 -47.56 29.38
N THR A 167 -39.38 -47.17 30.33
CA THR A 167 -39.71 -46.25 31.43
C THR A 167 -38.99 -44.91 31.31
N LEU A 168 -39.63 -43.84 31.76
CA LEU A 168 -39.03 -42.51 31.88
C LEU A 168 -38.08 -42.42 33.08
N LYS A 169 -36.88 -41.88 32.87
CA LYS A 169 -35.95 -41.49 33.94
C LYS A 169 -35.50 -40.05 33.73
N VAL A 170 -35.86 -39.17 34.65
CA VAL A 170 -35.44 -37.76 34.64
C VAL A 170 -34.12 -37.65 35.42
N LYS A 171 -33.03 -37.26 34.75
CA LYS A 171 -31.75 -36.90 35.37
C LYS A 171 -31.52 -35.38 35.23
N SER A 172 -30.63 -34.84 36.06
CA SER A 172 -30.39 -33.38 36.20
C SER A 172 -30.09 -32.61 34.91
N GLN A 173 -29.61 -33.30 33.86
CA GLN A 173 -29.22 -32.69 32.57
C GLN A 173 -29.71 -33.50 31.35
N ALA A 174 -30.55 -34.53 31.55
CA ALA A 174 -31.04 -35.35 30.45
C ALA A 174 -32.34 -36.07 30.83
N LEU A 175 -33.25 -36.15 29.87
CA LEU A 175 -34.44 -36.98 29.97
C LEU A 175 -34.16 -38.28 29.21
N LEU A 176 -34.22 -39.41 29.93
CA LEU A 176 -33.94 -40.74 29.39
C LEU A 176 -35.24 -41.49 29.20
N LEU A 177 -35.47 -41.98 27.98
CA LEU A 177 -36.54 -42.90 27.64
C LEU A 177 -35.91 -44.19 27.11
N GLY A 178 -35.87 -45.22 27.95
CA GLY A 178 -35.12 -46.44 27.64
C GLY A 178 -33.63 -46.14 27.52
N ASN A 179 -33.06 -46.36 26.33
CA ASN A 179 -31.66 -46.06 26.01
C ASN A 179 -31.47 -44.70 25.32
N SER A 180 -32.56 -44.04 24.92
CA SER A 180 -32.50 -42.80 24.15
C SER A 180 -32.34 -41.60 25.08
N VAL A 181 -31.37 -40.75 24.75
CA VAL A 181 -31.03 -39.54 25.50
C VAL A 181 -31.63 -38.34 24.78
N PHE A 182 -32.53 -37.64 25.46
CA PHE A 182 -32.94 -36.31 25.04
C PHE A 182 -31.93 -35.33 25.68
N PRO A 183 -31.32 -34.41 24.93
CA PRO A 183 -30.45 -33.37 25.47
C PRO A 183 -31.28 -32.15 25.93
N THR A 184 -30.86 -31.50 27.02
CA THR A 184 -31.45 -30.22 27.44
C THR A 184 -31.03 -29.08 26.52
N LEU A 185 -31.96 -28.20 26.17
CA LEU A 185 -31.65 -26.92 25.56
C LEU A 185 -31.06 -25.92 26.58
N ASN A 186 -29.83 -25.50 26.33
CA ASN A 186 -29.20 -24.37 27.03
C ASN A 186 -29.62 -23.03 26.40
N HIS A 187 -29.48 -21.94 27.16
CA HIS A 187 -29.80 -20.57 26.75
C HIS A 187 -29.10 -20.10 25.45
N ASN A 188 -27.95 -20.69 25.09
CA ASN A 188 -27.17 -20.36 23.90
C ASN A 188 -27.05 -21.53 22.90
N SER A 189 -28.02 -22.44 22.87
CA SER A 189 -27.93 -23.63 21.99
C SER A 189 -28.10 -23.24 20.52
N GLY A 190 -27.10 -23.55 19.69
CA GLY A 190 -27.13 -23.28 18.25
C GLY A 190 -27.20 -21.77 17.97
N GLY A 191 -28.27 -21.33 17.29
CA GLY A 191 -28.50 -19.93 16.94
C GLY A 191 -29.16 -19.09 18.04
N TYR A 192 -29.59 -19.70 19.14
CA TYR A 192 -30.27 -18.98 20.22
C TYR A 192 -29.32 -18.15 21.06
N HIS A 193 -29.84 -17.05 21.60
CA HIS A 193 -29.15 -16.23 22.58
C HIS A 193 -30.10 -15.84 23.71
N ASN A 194 -29.79 -16.29 24.92
CA ASN A 194 -30.55 -15.99 26.14
C ASN A 194 -32.06 -16.32 26.06
N ILE A 195 -32.39 -17.51 25.53
CA ILE A 195 -33.78 -18.00 25.53
C ILE A 195 -34.24 -18.42 26.93
N ASP A 196 -35.55 -18.35 27.15
CA ASP A 196 -36.19 -19.03 28.27
C ASP A 196 -35.98 -20.55 28.15
N ASN A 197 -35.24 -21.10 29.09
CA ASN A 197 -34.94 -22.52 29.23
C ASN A 197 -35.60 -23.12 30.48
N ALA A 198 -36.67 -22.50 30.99
CA ALA A 198 -37.47 -23.07 32.07
C ALA A 198 -38.06 -24.42 31.65
N GLY A 199 -38.04 -25.37 32.60
CA GLY A 199 -38.41 -26.74 32.34
C GLY A 199 -37.45 -27.46 31.38
N TYR A 200 -37.88 -28.60 30.87
CA TYR A 200 -37.12 -29.44 29.98
C TYR A 200 -37.66 -29.30 28.57
N GLN A 201 -36.90 -28.63 27.71
CA GLN A 201 -37.28 -28.34 26.33
C GLN A 201 -36.36 -29.06 25.34
N VAL A 202 -36.91 -29.44 24.18
CA VAL A 202 -36.16 -29.99 23.05
C VAL A 202 -36.50 -29.26 21.75
N MET A 203 -35.59 -29.31 20.78
CA MET A 203 -35.86 -28.83 19.42
C MET A 203 -36.74 -29.81 18.67
N LEU A 204 -37.58 -29.24 17.80
CA LEU A 204 -38.50 -29.99 16.97
C LEU A 204 -37.92 -30.31 15.61
N SER A 205 -37.98 -31.59 15.27
CA SER A 205 -37.80 -32.08 13.92
C SER A 205 -39.15 -32.02 13.23
N TYR A 206 -39.29 -31.17 12.22
CA TYR A 206 -40.54 -31.02 11.46
C TYR A 206 -40.52 -31.87 10.20
N ASP A 207 -41.59 -32.64 10.00
CA ASP A 207 -41.98 -33.19 8.71
C ASP A 207 -42.98 -32.25 8.03
N SER A 208 -43.15 -32.40 6.72
CA SER A 208 -44.19 -31.66 6.00
C SER A 208 -45.60 -31.92 6.57
N PRO A 209 -46.48 -30.89 6.66
CA PRO A 209 -47.79 -31.00 7.32
C PRO A 209 -48.69 -32.13 6.82
N ASP A 210 -48.62 -32.45 5.53
CA ASP A 210 -49.47 -33.47 4.90
C ASP A 210 -49.01 -34.91 5.19
N ARG A 211 -47.87 -35.07 5.88
CA ARG A 211 -47.20 -36.36 6.09
C ARG A 211 -46.98 -36.72 7.55
N ILE A 212 -47.48 -35.97 8.53
CA ILE A 212 -47.26 -36.24 9.95
C ILE A 212 -47.89 -37.58 10.38
N ALA A 213 -49.20 -37.71 10.17
CA ALA A 213 -49.99 -38.88 10.55
C ALA A 213 -51.21 -39.00 9.64
N ARG A 214 -51.81 -40.19 9.58
CA ARG A 214 -53.09 -40.38 8.88
C ARG A 214 -54.18 -39.57 9.58
N GLN A 215 -54.98 -38.85 8.80
CA GLN A 215 -56.07 -38.02 9.31
C GLN A 215 -57.43 -38.60 8.89
N VAL A 216 -58.39 -38.62 9.81
CA VAL A 216 -59.80 -38.97 9.58
C VAL A 216 -60.68 -37.94 10.27
N SER A 217 -61.84 -37.59 9.72
CA SER A 217 -62.72 -36.61 10.38
C SER A 217 -63.55 -37.23 11.50
N LEU A 218 -63.99 -36.40 12.44
CA LEU A 218 -64.94 -36.80 13.49
C LEU A 218 -66.20 -37.45 12.90
N THR A 219 -66.74 -36.87 11.81
CA THR A 219 -67.91 -37.42 11.13
C THR A 219 -67.67 -38.82 10.59
N GLN A 220 -66.52 -39.10 9.99
CA GLN A 220 -66.18 -40.42 9.45
C GLN A 220 -66.16 -41.48 10.55
N VAL A 221 -65.60 -41.16 11.72
CA VAL A 221 -65.59 -42.07 12.88
C VAL A 221 -67.01 -42.30 13.39
N LEU A 222 -67.83 -41.25 13.51
CA LEU A 222 -69.21 -41.38 13.95
C LEU A 222 -70.11 -42.15 12.97
N GLN A 223 -69.74 -42.22 11.69
CA GLN A 223 -70.48 -42.95 10.65
C GLN A 223 -69.94 -44.37 10.38
N ASP A 224 -68.97 -44.84 11.18
CA ASP A 224 -68.31 -46.15 11.00
C ASP A 224 -67.60 -46.31 9.65
N GLU A 225 -67.11 -45.20 9.07
CA GLU A 225 -66.37 -45.16 7.80
C GLU A 225 -64.85 -45.36 7.97
N VAL A 226 -64.38 -45.60 9.20
CA VAL A 226 -62.97 -45.76 9.54
C VAL A 226 -62.63 -47.23 9.74
N ASP A 227 -61.61 -47.71 9.03
CA ASP A 227 -61.08 -49.08 9.19
C ASP A 227 -60.53 -49.27 10.62
N PRO A 228 -61.02 -50.28 11.38
CA PRO A 228 -60.54 -50.57 12.74
C PRO A 228 -59.02 -50.78 12.83
N ASN A 229 -58.36 -51.26 11.77
CA ASN A 229 -56.90 -51.43 11.73
C ASN A 229 -56.13 -50.09 11.78
N TRP A 230 -56.81 -48.97 11.47
CA TRP A 230 -56.21 -47.65 11.59
C TRP A 230 -56.23 -47.13 13.03
N VAL A 231 -56.98 -47.77 13.93
CA VAL A 231 -57.12 -47.39 15.34
C VAL A 231 -56.41 -48.40 16.25
N LYS A 232 -56.54 -49.70 15.93
CA LYS A 232 -56.01 -50.81 16.71
C LYS A 232 -54.50 -50.66 16.96
N ASP A 233 -54.09 -50.83 18.21
CA ASP A 233 -52.69 -50.79 18.65
C ASP A 233 -51.95 -49.47 18.37
N LYS A 234 -52.67 -48.38 18.09
CA LYS A 234 -52.11 -47.07 17.75
C LYS A 234 -52.44 -46.00 18.79
N ILE A 235 -51.75 -44.87 18.69
CA ILE A 235 -52.12 -43.66 19.41
C ILE A 235 -53.11 -42.88 18.53
N VAL A 236 -54.27 -42.56 19.08
CA VAL A 236 -55.29 -41.75 18.42
C VAL A 236 -55.31 -40.37 19.07
N LEU A 237 -55.01 -39.33 18.30
CA LEU A 237 -55.10 -37.94 18.73
C LEU A 237 -56.41 -37.34 18.23
N ILE A 238 -57.18 -36.69 19.09
CA ILE A 238 -58.46 -36.05 18.75
C ILE A 238 -58.30 -34.56 19.03
N GLY A 239 -58.54 -33.73 18.01
CA GLY A 239 -58.44 -32.28 18.16
C GLY A 239 -58.99 -31.53 16.96
N THR A 240 -58.98 -30.21 17.05
CA THR A 240 -59.53 -29.34 16.00
C THR A 240 -58.52 -29.06 14.89
N THR A 241 -58.98 -29.08 13.65
CA THR A 241 -58.26 -28.50 12.50
C THR A 241 -59.08 -27.41 11.83
N ALA A 242 -60.18 -26.98 12.46
CA ALA A 242 -61.08 -25.96 11.97
C ALA A 242 -60.46 -24.56 12.17
N PRO A 243 -60.28 -23.76 11.10
CA PRO A 243 -59.68 -22.42 11.22
C PRO A 243 -60.48 -21.47 12.13
N SER A 244 -61.79 -21.68 12.28
CA SER A 244 -62.66 -20.87 13.15
C SER A 244 -62.31 -20.97 14.64
N VAL A 245 -61.65 -22.05 15.07
CA VAL A 245 -61.27 -22.31 16.47
C VAL A 245 -59.98 -21.59 16.86
N LYS A 246 -59.21 -21.09 15.88
CA LYS A 246 -57.94 -20.35 16.08
C LYS A 246 -56.85 -21.12 16.85
N ASP A 247 -56.86 -22.44 16.78
CA ASP A 247 -55.80 -23.30 17.34
C ASP A 247 -54.72 -23.60 16.29
N LEU A 248 -54.04 -22.55 15.82
CA LEU A 248 -53.10 -22.59 14.69
C LEU A 248 -51.76 -21.97 15.09
N PHE A 249 -50.67 -22.70 14.84
CA PHE A 249 -49.31 -22.28 15.21
C PHE A 249 -48.43 -22.10 13.97
N PHE A 250 -47.56 -21.09 13.98
CA PHE A 250 -46.55 -20.97 12.92
C PHE A 250 -45.43 -21.98 13.16
N THR A 251 -45.02 -22.65 12.08
CA THR A 251 -43.92 -23.62 12.04
C THR A 251 -42.90 -23.16 11.01
N PRO A 252 -41.70 -23.77 10.96
CA PRO A 252 -40.73 -23.49 9.91
C PRO A 252 -41.29 -23.58 8.49
N TYR A 253 -42.32 -24.39 8.21
CA TYR A 253 -42.93 -24.47 6.89
C TYR A 253 -43.94 -23.35 6.60
N SER A 254 -44.72 -22.90 7.60
CA SER A 254 -45.79 -21.92 7.41
C SER A 254 -45.30 -20.47 7.52
N ALA A 255 -44.26 -20.20 8.33
CA ALA A 255 -43.74 -18.84 8.55
C ALA A 255 -43.24 -18.16 7.26
N ALA A 256 -42.80 -18.93 6.26
CA ALA A 256 -42.31 -18.40 4.99
C ALA A 256 -43.43 -18.14 3.94
N LYS A 257 -44.68 -18.50 4.23
CA LYS A 257 -45.81 -18.37 3.29
C LYS A 257 -46.93 -17.55 3.92
N PRO A 258 -47.08 -16.25 3.57
CA PRO A 258 -48.07 -15.34 4.17
C PRO A 258 -49.54 -15.82 4.05
N ALA A 259 -49.82 -16.70 3.08
CA ALA A 259 -51.15 -17.24 2.81
C ALA A 259 -51.45 -18.57 3.54
N ASN A 260 -50.52 -19.12 4.32
CA ASN A 260 -50.70 -20.42 4.97
C ASN A 260 -51.22 -20.23 6.42
N PRO A 261 -52.40 -20.78 6.78
CA PRO A 261 -53.05 -20.51 8.07
C PRO A 261 -52.31 -21.01 9.33
N GLY A 262 -51.17 -21.69 9.21
CA GLY A 262 -50.46 -22.31 10.33
C GLY A 262 -50.79 -23.80 10.49
N LEU A 263 -50.09 -24.49 11.38
CA LEU A 263 -50.32 -25.91 11.69
C LEU A 263 -51.28 -26.03 12.89
N PRO A 264 -52.38 -26.79 12.78
CA PRO A 264 -53.26 -27.08 13.91
C PRO A 264 -52.53 -27.67 15.12
N GLY A 265 -52.93 -27.29 16.34
CA GLY A 265 -52.32 -27.76 17.60
C GLY A 265 -52.26 -29.28 17.71
N VAL A 266 -53.34 -29.98 17.35
CA VAL A 266 -53.39 -31.45 17.35
C VAL A 266 -52.35 -32.10 16.42
N LEU A 267 -52.06 -31.48 15.27
CA LEU A 267 -51.05 -31.98 14.34
C LEU A 267 -49.64 -31.67 14.84
N LEU A 268 -49.45 -30.55 15.52
CA LEU A 268 -48.20 -30.25 16.22
C LEU A 268 -47.95 -31.29 17.32
N HIS A 269 -48.95 -31.63 18.15
CA HIS A 269 -48.83 -32.73 19.10
C HIS A 269 -48.53 -34.08 18.46
N ALA A 270 -49.13 -34.39 17.30
CA ALA A 270 -48.81 -35.59 16.54
C ALA A 270 -47.33 -35.61 16.12
N GLN A 271 -46.77 -34.47 15.69
CA GLN A 271 -45.36 -34.34 15.37
C GLN A 271 -44.47 -34.65 16.58
N LEU A 272 -44.83 -34.10 17.75
CA LEU A 272 -44.09 -34.33 19.00
C LEU A 272 -44.09 -35.80 19.41
N VAL A 273 -45.26 -36.45 19.37
CA VAL A 273 -45.39 -37.87 19.67
C VAL A 273 -44.57 -38.69 18.66
N SER A 274 -44.64 -38.34 17.37
CA SER A 274 -43.85 -39.00 16.32
C SER A 274 -42.36 -38.91 16.62
N GLN A 275 -41.84 -37.73 16.94
CA GLN A 275 -40.43 -37.52 17.28
C GLN A 275 -40.02 -38.35 18.51
N ILE A 276 -40.82 -38.36 19.59
CA ILE A 276 -40.51 -39.14 20.79
C ILE A 276 -40.47 -40.64 20.47
N LEU A 277 -41.47 -41.17 19.74
CA LEU A 277 -41.51 -42.59 19.38
C LEU A 277 -40.37 -42.98 18.44
N ASN A 278 -40.08 -42.18 17.41
CA ASN A 278 -39.01 -42.48 16.47
C ASN A 278 -37.62 -42.43 17.15
N THR A 279 -37.39 -41.46 18.03
CA THR A 279 -36.14 -41.38 18.80
C THR A 279 -35.99 -42.58 19.74
N THR A 280 -37.07 -43.03 20.38
CA THR A 280 -37.03 -44.12 21.38
C THR A 280 -36.99 -45.51 20.76
N LEU A 281 -37.73 -45.74 19.67
CA LEU A 281 -37.89 -47.06 19.06
C LEU A 281 -36.95 -47.29 17.87
N GLU A 282 -36.64 -46.24 17.12
CA GLU A 282 -35.84 -46.33 15.88
C GLU A 282 -34.46 -45.70 16.04
N GLN A 283 -34.13 -45.16 17.22
CA GLN A 283 -32.86 -44.48 17.49
C GLN A 283 -32.59 -43.31 16.52
N GLN A 284 -33.66 -42.64 16.05
CA GLN A 284 -33.50 -41.44 15.23
C GLN A 284 -32.80 -40.33 16.03
N PRO A 285 -31.84 -39.60 15.41
CA PRO A 285 -31.09 -38.57 16.10
C PRO A 285 -31.97 -37.36 16.44
N ILE A 286 -31.75 -36.80 17.63
CA ILE A 286 -32.29 -35.49 18.03
C ILE A 286 -31.25 -34.41 17.83
N PHE A 287 -31.71 -33.17 17.63
CA PHE A 287 -30.84 -32.03 17.47
C PHE A 287 -29.79 -31.89 18.58
N TRP A 288 -28.54 -31.76 18.16
CA TRP A 288 -27.38 -31.50 19.01
C TRP A 288 -26.69 -30.21 18.60
N PHE A 289 -25.94 -29.63 19.53
CA PHE A 289 -25.30 -28.31 19.39
C PHE A 289 -23.84 -28.38 19.84
N TRP A 290 -23.01 -27.49 19.31
CA TRP A 290 -21.64 -27.36 19.77
C TRP A 290 -21.56 -26.56 21.08
N PRO A 291 -20.53 -26.82 21.90
CA PRO A 291 -20.20 -25.94 23.01
C PRO A 291 -19.71 -24.58 22.48
N GLU A 292 -19.92 -23.53 23.27
CA GLU A 292 -19.62 -22.14 22.86
C GLU A 292 -18.19 -21.94 22.35
N TRP A 293 -17.20 -22.58 22.97
CA TRP A 293 -15.79 -22.50 22.55
C TRP A 293 -15.55 -23.04 21.13
N ALA A 294 -16.27 -24.09 20.73
CA ALA A 294 -16.13 -24.69 19.41
C ALA A 294 -16.74 -23.76 18.35
N GLU A 295 -17.85 -23.10 18.68
CA GLU A 295 -18.46 -22.11 17.80
C GLU A 295 -17.62 -20.83 17.70
N VAL A 296 -16.93 -20.41 18.77
CA VAL A 296 -15.94 -19.33 18.72
C VAL A 296 -14.82 -19.67 17.74
N PHE A 297 -14.26 -20.88 17.86
CA PHE A 297 -13.21 -21.37 16.98
C PHE A 297 -13.68 -21.48 15.52
N TRP A 298 -14.93 -21.90 15.32
CA TRP A 298 -15.57 -21.94 14.00
C TRP A 298 -15.63 -20.55 13.36
N VAL A 299 -16.16 -19.55 14.08
CA VAL A 299 -16.21 -18.15 13.58
C VAL A 299 -14.81 -17.61 13.30
N TRP A 300 -13.85 -17.89 14.18
CA TRP A 300 -12.46 -17.45 14.00
C TRP A 300 -11.80 -18.05 12.76
N THR A 301 -12.03 -19.33 12.49
CA THR A 301 -11.48 -20.04 11.33
C THR A 301 -11.93 -19.39 10.01
N TRP A 302 -13.21 -19.03 9.90
CA TRP A 302 -13.74 -18.34 8.73
C TRP A 302 -13.27 -16.88 8.62
N ALA A 303 -13.07 -16.19 9.75
CA ALA A 303 -12.43 -14.86 9.75
C ALA A 303 -10.99 -14.93 9.22
N LEU A 304 -10.20 -15.90 9.70
CA LEU A 304 -8.82 -16.12 9.26
C LEU A 304 -8.77 -16.41 7.76
N LEU A 305 -9.65 -17.29 7.28
CA LEU A 305 -9.74 -17.62 5.86
C LEU A 305 -10.01 -16.37 5.00
N GLY A 306 -10.93 -15.50 5.43
CA GLY A 306 -11.24 -14.24 4.74
C GLY A 306 -10.04 -13.29 4.68
N GLY A 307 -9.33 -13.15 5.81
CA GLY A 307 -8.10 -12.36 5.87
C GLY A 307 -7.00 -12.90 4.94
N VAL A 308 -6.80 -14.23 4.91
CA VAL A 308 -5.81 -14.88 4.04
C VAL A 308 -6.18 -14.72 2.56
N LEU A 309 -7.46 -14.83 2.19
CA LEU A 309 -7.94 -14.61 0.83
C LEU A 309 -7.66 -13.19 0.36
N ALA A 310 -8.02 -12.19 1.16
CA ALA A 310 -7.72 -10.78 0.90
C ALA A 310 -6.20 -10.52 0.86
N TRP A 311 -5.42 -11.26 1.66
CA TRP A 311 -3.96 -11.14 1.65
C TRP A 311 -3.32 -11.70 0.38
N ARG A 312 -3.77 -12.86 -0.09
CA ARG A 312 -3.14 -13.58 -1.20
C ARG A 312 -3.64 -13.15 -2.57
N LEU A 313 -4.92 -12.83 -2.71
CA LEU A 313 -5.53 -12.49 -3.99
C LEU A 313 -5.49 -10.98 -4.22
N ARG A 314 -4.76 -10.57 -5.28
CA ARG A 314 -4.64 -9.14 -5.65
C ARG A 314 -5.75 -8.67 -6.59
N HIS A 315 -6.37 -9.58 -7.36
CA HIS A 315 -7.35 -9.22 -8.38
C HIS A 315 -8.79 -9.27 -7.83
N PRO A 316 -9.61 -8.21 -7.99
CA PRO A 316 -10.93 -8.12 -7.36
C PRO A 316 -11.89 -9.23 -7.80
N LEU A 317 -11.88 -9.59 -9.10
CA LEU A 317 -12.66 -10.71 -9.61
C LEU A 317 -12.30 -12.06 -8.96
N SER A 318 -11.00 -12.34 -8.82
CA SER A 318 -10.54 -13.59 -8.20
C SER A 318 -10.94 -13.68 -6.73
N LEU A 319 -10.90 -12.53 -6.02
CA LEU A 319 -11.33 -12.44 -4.63
C LEU A 319 -12.84 -12.65 -4.51
N GLY A 320 -13.64 -12.06 -5.41
CA GLY A 320 -15.08 -12.26 -5.47
C GLY A 320 -15.46 -13.73 -5.70
N VAL A 321 -14.84 -14.38 -6.69
CA VAL A 321 -15.08 -15.81 -6.98
C VAL A 321 -14.69 -16.68 -5.79
N ALA A 322 -13.51 -16.47 -5.19
CA ALA A 322 -13.07 -17.23 -4.02
C ALA A 322 -14.00 -17.02 -2.82
N GLY A 323 -14.51 -15.80 -2.62
CA GLY A 323 -15.50 -15.49 -1.59
C GLY A 323 -16.81 -16.27 -1.78
N VAL A 324 -17.35 -16.31 -3.01
CA VAL A 324 -18.56 -17.08 -3.33
C VAL A 324 -18.35 -18.58 -3.07
N ILE A 325 -17.21 -19.13 -3.48
CA ILE A 325 -16.87 -20.54 -3.24
C ILE A 325 -16.80 -20.83 -1.73
N CYS A 326 -16.18 -19.95 -0.95
CA CYS A 326 -16.07 -20.11 0.51
C CYS A 326 -17.43 -20.05 1.20
N LEU A 327 -18.29 -19.09 0.83
CA LEU A 327 -19.66 -18.99 1.36
C LEU A 327 -20.50 -20.21 0.98
N GLY A 328 -20.43 -20.66 -0.27
CA GLY A 328 -21.11 -21.89 -0.71
C GLY A 328 -20.63 -23.12 0.04
N GLY A 329 -19.31 -23.24 0.26
CA GLY A 329 -18.72 -24.32 1.06
C GLY A 329 -19.20 -24.31 2.51
N LEU A 330 -19.25 -23.12 3.14
CA LEU A 330 -19.78 -22.94 4.50
C LEU A 330 -21.25 -23.40 4.60
N VAL A 331 -22.12 -22.93 3.72
CA VAL A 331 -23.54 -23.35 3.67
C VAL A 331 -23.64 -24.87 3.49
N THR A 332 -22.82 -25.44 2.59
CA THR A 332 -22.81 -26.89 2.33
C THR A 332 -22.38 -27.68 3.56
N ILE A 333 -21.35 -27.25 4.29
CA ILE A 333 -20.89 -27.90 5.52
C ILE A 333 -21.96 -27.83 6.60
N CYS A 334 -22.54 -26.65 6.84
CA CYS A 334 -23.59 -26.47 7.83
C CYS A 334 -24.83 -27.34 7.49
N PHE A 335 -25.24 -27.39 6.22
CA PHE A 335 -26.36 -28.22 5.79
C PHE A 335 -26.07 -29.73 5.94
N GLY A 336 -24.85 -30.17 5.62
CA GLY A 336 -24.43 -31.56 5.81
C GLY A 336 -24.38 -31.98 7.29
N ILE A 337 -24.04 -31.06 8.19
CA ILE A 337 -24.14 -31.29 9.64
C ILE A 337 -25.62 -31.29 10.09
N PHE A 338 -26.44 -30.42 9.50
CA PHE A 338 -27.87 -30.32 9.77
C PHE A 338 -28.66 -31.59 9.44
N THR A 339 -28.33 -32.27 8.35
CA THR A 339 -28.96 -33.57 8.01
C THR A 339 -28.63 -34.68 9.01
N GLN A 340 -27.60 -34.51 9.83
CA GLN A 340 -27.24 -35.40 10.94
C GLN A 340 -27.77 -34.89 12.29
N ALA A 341 -28.80 -34.03 12.26
CA ALA A 341 -29.36 -33.33 13.41
C ALA A 341 -28.36 -32.42 14.15
N GLY A 342 -27.30 -31.95 13.50
CA GLY A 342 -26.41 -30.94 14.09
C GLY A 342 -26.84 -29.53 13.71
N TRP A 343 -27.13 -28.67 14.69
CA TRP A 343 -27.35 -27.26 14.39
C TRP A 343 -26.19 -26.41 14.92
N ILE A 344 -25.38 -25.91 13.99
CA ILE A 344 -24.26 -25.02 14.26
C ILE A 344 -24.47 -23.64 13.61
N PRO A 345 -23.85 -22.56 14.12
CA PRO A 345 -24.02 -21.22 13.58
C PRO A 345 -23.54 -21.08 12.14
N LEU A 346 -24.36 -20.48 11.28
CA LEU A 346 -24.06 -20.23 9.87
C LEU A 346 -23.82 -18.75 9.60
N VAL A 347 -24.61 -17.86 10.20
CA VAL A 347 -24.58 -16.42 9.91
C VAL A 347 -23.35 -15.76 10.49
N ALA A 348 -23.00 -16.11 11.73
CA ALA A 348 -21.79 -15.57 12.38
C ALA A 348 -20.49 -15.81 11.57
N PRO A 349 -20.16 -17.02 11.11
CA PRO A 349 -18.97 -17.25 10.28
C PRO A 349 -19.06 -16.61 8.89
N MET A 350 -20.25 -16.54 8.27
CA MET A 350 -20.43 -15.81 6.99
C MET A 350 -20.06 -14.33 7.12
N LEU A 351 -20.58 -13.66 8.16
CA LEU A 351 -20.24 -12.26 8.43
C LEU A 351 -18.77 -12.09 8.78
N ALA A 352 -18.19 -13.01 9.55
CA ALA A 352 -16.79 -12.96 9.91
C ALA A 352 -15.86 -13.04 8.68
N LEU A 353 -16.17 -13.92 7.73
CA LEU A 353 -15.47 -14.02 6.45
C LEU A 353 -15.54 -12.70 5.67
N VAL A 354 -16.74 -12.13 5.51
CA VAL A 354 -16.96 -10.90 4.73
C VAL A 354 -16.27 -9.69 5.38
N ILE A 355 -16.42 -9.51 6.69
CA ILE A 355 -15.82 -8.39 7.42
C ILE A 355 -14.30 -8.49 7.43
N ALA A 356 -13.74 -9.67 7.70
CA ALA A 356 -12.28 -9.88 7.68
C ALA A 356 -11.70 -9.61 6.28
N THR A 357 -12.37 -10.08 5.23
CA THR A 357 -11.96 -9.82 3.85
C THR A 357 -11.99 -8.31 3.54
N GLY A 358 -13.08 -7.62 3.88
CA GLY A 358 -13.25 -6.19 3.62
C GLY A 358 -12.27 -5.31 4.41
N THR A 359 -12.01 -5.64 5.67
CA THR A 359 -11.07 -4.89 6.53
C THR A 359 -9.62 -5.03 6.06
N VAL A 360 -9.17 -6.24 5.71
CA VAL A 360 -7.82 -6.45 5.14
C VAL A 360 -7.67 -5.76 3.79
N LEU A 361 -8.71 -5.78 2.94
CA LEU A 361 -8.70 -5.07 1.68
C LEU A 361 -8.60 -3.55 1.87
N ALA A 362 -9.41 -2.98 2.78
CA ALA A 362 -9.36 -1.57 3.11
C ALA A 362 -7.98 -1.16 3.66
N TYR A 363 -7.40 -1.96 4.56
CA TYR A 363 -6.05 -1.73 5.06
C TYR A 363 -5.02 -1.71 3.94
N LYS A 364 -5.05 -2.68 3.03
CA LYS A 364 -4.12 -2.74 1.89
C LYS A 364 -4.27 -1.55 0.95
N LEU A 365 -5.50 -1.15 0.65
CA LEU A 365 -5.75 0.01 -0.21
C LEU A 365 -5.19 1.27 0.45
N LEU A 366 -5.46 1.46 1.74
CA LEU A 366 -4.93 2.60 2.49
C LEU A 366 -3.40 2.57 2.55
N HIS A 367 -2.80 1.42 2.86
CA HIS A 367 -1.35 1.25 2.90
C HIS A 367 -0.70 1.58 1.56
N ASN A 368 -1.21 1.02 0.46
CA ASN A 368 -0.69 1.28 -0.90
C ASN A 368 -0.87 2.72 -1.36
N THR A 369 -1.89 3.44 -0.85
CA THR A 369 -2.07 4.87 -1.16
C THR A 369 -1.12 5.77 -0.39
N LEU A 370 -0.54 5.28 0.71
CA LEU A 370 0.28 6.07 1.63
C LEU A 370 1.76 5.64 1.69
N HIS A 371 2.11 4.49 1.12
CA HIS A 371 3.47 3.96 1.07
C HIS A 371 3.91 3.70 -0.37
N ASP A 372 5.21 3.77 -0.61
CA ASP A 372 5.83 3.39 -1.87
C ASP A 372 5.87 1.86 -2.00
N PRO A 373 5.34 1.26 -3.07
CA PRO A 373 5.19 -0.19 -3.19
C PRO A 373 6.52 -0.93 -3.37
N LEU A 374 7.61 -0.25 -3.73
CA LEU A 374 8.93 -0.86 -3.89
C LEU A 374 9.71 -0.89 -2.58
N THR A 375 9.71 0.23 -1.85
CA THR A 375 10.55 0.44 -0.67
C THR A 375 9.81 0.27 0.66
N ASP A 376 8.47 0.21 0.62
CA ASP A 376 7.56 0.22 1.79
C ASP A 376 7.71 1.46 2.70
N LEU A 377 8.46 2.47 2.25
CA LEU A 377 8.57 3.75 2.92
C LEU A 377 7.28 4.57 2.73
N PRO A 378 6.99 5.53 3.65
CA PRO A 378 6.04 6.60 3.40
C PRO A 378 6.25 7.22 2.02
N ASN A 379 5.16 7.39 1.27
CA ASN A 379 5.19 8.12 0.02
C ASN A 379 5.08 9.63 0.27
N ARG A 380 5.14 10.42 -0.80
CA ARG A 380 5.01 11.88 -0.74
C ARG A 380 3.77 12.36 0.03
N SER A 381 2.62 11.71 -0.14
CA SER A 381 1.38 12.09 0.53
C SER A 381 1.45 11.86 2.04
N LEU A 382 1.94 10.69 2.48
CA LEU A 382 2.11 10.40 3.91
C LEU A 382 3.18 11.29 4.55
N PHE A 383 4.27 11.57 3.85
CA PHE A 383 5.32 12.47 4.32
C PHE A 383 4.80 13.90 4.53
N LEU A 384 4.01 14.43 3.58
CA LEU A 384 3.40 15.77 3.71
C LEU A 384 2.43 15.84 4.90
N MET A 385 1.60 14.82 5.12
CA MET A 385 0.72 14.75 6.30
C MET A 385 1.51 14.72 7.61
N GLN A 386 2.63 13.99 7.65
CA GLN A 386 3.50 13.96 8.83
C GLN A 386 4.21 15.29 9.06
N LEU A 387 4.64 15.97 7.99
CA LEU A 387 5.24 17.30 8.04
C LEU A 387 4.24 18.34 8.55
N GLU A 388 3.01 18.33 8.04
CA GLU A 388 1.93 19.22 8.50
C GLU A 388 1.66 19.04 10.00
N ARG A 389 1.64 17.79 10.48
CA ARG A 389 1.52 17.48 11.90
C ARG A 389 2.67 18.06 12.72
N VAL A 390 3.91 17.90 12.27
CA VAL A 390 5.09 18.44 12.97
C VAL A 390 5.06 19.97 13.00
N ILE A 391 4.68 20.62 11.89
CA ILE A 391 4.49 22.08 11.84
C ILE A 391 3.44 22.52 12.88
N ALA A 392 2.30 21.83 12.96
CA ALA A 392 1.28 22.12 13.96
C ALA A 392 1.77 21.92 15.40
N GLU A 393 2.54 20.86 15.67
CA GLU A 393 3.15 20.59 16.98
C GLU A 393 4.15 21.69 17.37
N THR A 394 5.00 22.16 16.46
CA THR A 394 5.96 23.24 16.73
C THR A 394 5.31 24.60 16.99
N LYS A 395 4.13 24.87 16.42
CA LYS A 395 3.33 26.07 16.76
C LYS A 395 2.84 26.05 18.22
N LEU A 396 2.58 24.86 18.78
CA LEU A 396 2.15 24.69 20.17
C LEU A 396 3.31 24.78 21.16
N PHE A 397 4.51 24.32 20.77
CA PHE A 397 5.70 24.31 21.61
C PHE A 397 6.82 25.19 21.02
N LYS A 398 6.89 26.45 21.47
CA LYS A 398 7.77 27.52 20.93
C LYS A 398 9.28 27.19 20.83
N ASN A 399 9.76 26.12 21.44
CA ASN A 399 11.17 25.70 21.40
C ASN A 399 11.41 24.42 20.57
N SER A 400 10.40 23.85 19.92
CA SER A 400 10.59 22.67 19.06
C SER A 400 11.05 23.11 17.67
N ARG A 401 12.22 22.63 17.26
CA ARG A 401 12.78 22.82 15.92
C ARG A 401 12.70 21.52 15.12
N PHE A 402 12.63 21.65 13.81
CA PHE A 402 12.65 20.51 12.90
C PHE A 402 13.39 20.87 11.62
N ALA A 403 13.92 19.86 10.94
CA ALA A 403 14.60 20.00 9.66
C ALA A 403 14.02 19.02 8.65
N LEU A 404 13.93 19.48 7.40
CA LEU A 404 13.61 18.65 6.26
C LEU A 404 14.87 18.51 5.41
N LEU A 405 15.28 17.27 5.17
CA LEU A 405 16.35 16.94 4.23
C LEU A 405 15.71 16.32 2.99
N PHE A 406 16.10 16.80 1.82
CA PHE A 406 15.72 16.23 0.53
C PHE A 406 16.97 15.64 -0.11
N LEU A 407 16.91 14.38 -0.50
CA LEU A 407 18.07 13.61 -0.97
C LEU A 407 17.81 13.18 -2.41
N GLY A 408 18.80 13.36 -3.29
CA GLY A 408 18.81 12.79 -4.63
C GLY A 408 20.02 11.89 -4.82
N ILE A 409 19.81 10.68 -5.35
CA ILE A 409 20.92 9.78 -5.70
C ILE A 409 21.66 10.33 -6.92
N ASP A 410 22.98 10.43 -6.85
CA ASP A 410 23.78 10.94 -7.95
C ASP A 410 23.97 9.85 -9.03
N ARG A 411 23.78 10.24 -10.29
CA ARG A 411 23.95 9.38 -11.48
C ARG A 411 23.04 8.13 -11.49
N PHE A 412 21.90 8.12 -10.78
CA PHE A 412 20.97 6.97 -10.80
C PHE A 412 20.45 6.61 -12.21
N LYS A 413 20.23 7.62 -13.06
CA LYS A 413 19.85 7.40 -14.47
C LYS A 413 20.89 6.55 -15.21
N PHE A 414 22.18 6.83 -15.02
CA PHE A 414 23.27 6.05 -15.61
C PHE A 414 23.28 4.60 -15.10
N ILE A 415 22.95 4.36 -13.83
CA ILE A 415 22.80 3.00 -13.27
C ILE A 415 21.66 2.26 -14.00
N ASN A 416 20.50 2.89 -14.18
CA ASN A 416 19.38 2.30 -14.92
C ASN A 416 19.71 2.03 -16.39
N GLU A 417 20.39 2.95 -17.06
CA GLU A 417 20.78 2.80 -18.47
C GLU A 417 21.84 1.70 -18.67
N SER A 418 22.74 1.53 -17.69
CA SER A 418 23.81 0.52 -17.76
C SER A 418 23.36 -0.88 -17.37
N PHE A 419 22.47 -1.01 -16.36
CA PHE A 419 22.13 -2.31 -15.75
C PHE A 419 20.63 -2.68 -15.82
N GLY A 420 19.79 -1.79 -16.34
CA GLY A 420 18.34 -1.99 -16.48
C GLY A 420 17.53 -1.67 -15.22
N HIS A 421 16.23 -1.46 -15.40
CA HIS A 421 15.33 -0.99 -14.34
C HIS A 421 15.17 -1.97 -13.16
N GLN A 422 15.16 -3.28 -13.40
CA GLN A 422 15.06 -4.28 -12.31
C GLN A 422 16.25 -4.20 -11.36
N PHE A 423 17.44 -3.92 -11.90
CA PHE A 423 18.63 -3.72 -11.11
C PHE A 423 18.55 -2.42 -10.30
N GLY A 424 18.08 -1.33 -10.93
CA GLY A 424 17.81 -0.06 -10.26
C GLY A 424 16.80 -0.18 -9.13
N ASP A 425 15.74 -0.98 -9.29
CA ASP A 425 14.75 -1.23 -8.25
C ASP A 425 15.37 -1.90 -7.02
N GLN A 426 16.18 -2.94 -7.22
CA GLN A 426 16.93 -3.60 -6.14
C GLN A 426 17.93 -2.65 -5.47
N PHE A 427 18.58 -1.81 -6.27
CA PHE A 427 19.49 -0.79 -5.76
C PHE A 427 18.76 0.20 -4.84
N LEU A 428 17.58 0.69 -5.22
CA LEU A 428 16.76 1.57 -4.39
C LEU A 428 16.33 0.93 -3.06
N VAL A 429 16.05 -0.37 -3.05
CA VAL A 429 15.78 -1.13 -1.82
C VAL A 429 17.02 -1.15 -0.91
N ASN A 430 18.21 -1.37 -1.46
CA ASN A 430 19.46 -1.36 -0.71
C ASN A 430 19.79 0.05 -0.16
N VAL A 431 19.57 1.10 -0.95
CA VAL A 431 19.69 2.50 -0.52
C VAL A 431 18.75 2.78 0.65
N THR A 432 17.48 2.35 0.52
CA THR A 432 16.48 2.48 1.58
C THR A 432 16.93 1.84 2.89
N GLN A 433 17.42 0.60 2.84
CA GLN A 433 17.90 -0.11 4.03
C GLN A 433 19.08 0.60 4.70
N ARG A 434 20.02 1.11 3.90
CA ARG A 434 21.20 1.82 4.41
C ARG A 434 20.82 3.16 5.05
N LEU A 435 19.99 3.95 4.37
CA LEU A 435 19.47 5.21 4.91
C LEU A 435 18.71 4.98 6.22
N ASN A 436 17.85 3.96 6.27
CA ASN A 436 17.08 3.64 7.47
C ASN A 436 17.98 3.18 8.64
N THR A 437 19.02 2.41 8.36
CA THR A 437 20.01 1.98 9.36
C THR A 437 20.80 3.17 9.92
N CYS A 438 21.22 4.10 9.06
CA CYS A 438 21.94 5.31 9.48
C CYS A 438 21.05 6.26 10.28
N LEU A 439 19.80 6.46 9.84
CA LEU A 439 18.86 7.37 10.49
C LEU A 439 18.37 6.84 11.85
N GLY A 440 18.06 5.54 11.94
CA GLY A 440 17.48 4.92 13.13
C GLY A 440 16.18 5.61 13.54
N ASN A 441 16.02 5.92 14.83
CA ASN A 441 14.82 6.57 15.37
C ASN A 441 14.87 8.12 15.33
N ARG A 442 15.88 8.71 14.67
CA ARG A 442 16.11 10.17 14.71
C ARG A 442 15.16 10.96 13.81
N GLY A 443 14.50 10.32 12.85
CA GLY A 443 13.59 10.98 11.93
C GLY A 443 12.70 10.02 11.16
N ILE A 444 11.92 10.60 10.25
CA ILE A 444 11.05 9.86 9.34
C ILE A 444 11.66 9.89 7.94
N LEU A 445 11.95 8.72 7.38
CA LEU A 445 12.42 8.56 6.00
C LEU A 445 11.22 8.27 5.08
N ALA A 446 11.19 8.93 3.92
CA ALA A 446 10.17 8.75 2.89
C ALA A 446 10.81 8.68 1.50
N ARG A 447 10.13 8.02 0.56
CA ARG A 447 10.47 8.08 -0.87
C ARG A 447 9.45 8.95 -1.58
N VAL A 448 9.90 10.06 -2.16
CA VAL A 448 9.02 11.12 -2.67
C VAL A 448 8.83 11.09 -4.19
N GLY A 449 9.73 10.42 -4.91
CA GLY A 449 9.65 10.18 -6.35
C GLY A 449 10.92 9.48 -6.85
N GLY A 450 10.89 8.81 -8.01
CA GLY A 450 12.08 8.29 -8.70
C GLY A 450 13.21 7.78 -7.80
N ASP A 451 14.33 8.52 -7.81
CA ASP A 451 15.56 8.36 -7.03
C ASP A 451 15.69 9.35 -5.85
N GLU A 452 14.57 9.91 -5.43
CA GLU A 452 14.47 11.00 -4.45
C GLU A 452 13.86 10.52 -3.13
N PHE A 453 14.52 10.92 -2.05
CA PHE A 453 14.11 10.62 -0.68
C PHE A 453 13.95 11.90 0.12
N ALA A 454 13.10 11.86 1.14
CA ALA A 454 12.96 12.95 2.09
C ALA A 454 13.09 12.42 3.52
N ILE A 455 13.77 13.18 4.38
CA ILE A 455 13.94 12.89 5.79
C ILE A 455 13.38 14.06 6.60
N LEU A 456 12.54 13.76 7.58
CA LEU A 456 12.04 14.74 8.56
C LEU A 456 12.67 14.46 9.92
N LEU A 457 13.54 15.36 10.38
CA LEU A 457 14.14 15.34 11.71
C LEU A 457 13.33 16.21 12.66
N LYS A 458 13.02 15.67 13.85
CA LYS A 458 12.25 16.38 14.89
C LYS A 458 13.12 16.68 16.10
N ASN A 459 12.79 17.74 16.83
CA ASN A 459 13.46 18.14 18.07
C ASN A 459 14.97 18.37 17.91
N ILE A 460 15.36 19.01 16.81
CA ILE A 460 16.76 19.37 16.56
C ILE A 460 17.20 20.51 17.50
N ASN A 461 18.46 20.51 17.89
CA ASN A 461 19.02 21.56 18.73
C ASN A 461 19.45 22.76 17.89
N ASP A 462 20.26 22.53 16.85
CA ASP A 462 20.80 23.57 15.98
C ASP A 462 21.04 23.07 14.55
N THR A 463 21.47 23.98 13.67
CA THR A 463 21.82 23.65 12.29
C THR A 463 22.99 22.67 12.21
N SER A 464 23.95 22.77 13.13
CA SER A 464 25.16 21.94 13.18
C SER A 464 24.81 20.45 13.35
N GLU A 465 23.80 20.13 14.17
CA GLU A 465 23.28 18.78 14.33
C GLU A 465 22.74 18.21 13.02
N VAL A 466 22.02 19.02 12.25
CA VAL A 466 21.42 18.61 10.97
C VAL A 466 22.49 18.40 9.91
N THR A 467 23.47 19.28 9.80
CA THR A 467 24.58 19.14 8.86
C THR A 467 25.45 17.93 9.21
N ALA A 468 25.70 17.67 10.50
CA ALA A 468 26.43 16.47 10.92
C ALA A 468 25.69 15.16 10.54
N ILE A 469 24.36 15.13 10.62
CA ILE A 469 23.56 14.00 10.14
C ILE A 469 23.64 13.88 8.61
N ALA A 470 23.61 15.00 7.88
CA ALA A 470 23.77 14.99 6.44
C ALA A 470 25.14 14.43 6.03
N ASP A 471 26.23 14.87 6.67
CA ASP A 471 27.58 14.35 6.44
C ASP A 471 27.68 12.85 6.74
N GLN A 472 27.09 12.39 7.84
CA GLN A 472 27.05 10.97 8.18
C GLN A 472 26.33 10.16 7.08
N LEU A 473 25.17 10.62 6.62
CA LEU A 473 24.43 9.97 5.54
C LEU A 473 25.27 9.92 4.26
N GLN A 474 25.98 10.98 3.92
CA GLN A 474 26.84 11.02 2.74
C GLN A 474 27.98 10.01 2.82
N GLN A 475 28.69 9.96 3.94
CA GLN A 475 29.79 9.02 4.16
C GLN A 475 29.33 7.56 4.03
N GLU A 476 28.17 7.21 4.59
CA GLU A 476 27.59 5.87 4.47
C GLU A 476 27.20 5.54 3.02
N MET A 477 26.72 6.53 2.27
CA MET A 477 26.33 6.35 0.88
C MET A 477 27.53 6.20 -0.07
N PHE A 478 28.71 6.72 0.30
CA PHE A 478 29.96 6.52 -0.46
C PHE A 478 30.49 5.08 -0.40
N LEU A 479 30.10 4.29 0.60
CA LEU A 479 30.49 2.88 0.69
C LEU A 479 29.89 2.07 -0.48
N PRO A 480 30.59 1.05 -1.01
CA PRO A 480 30.10 0.29 -2.15
C PRO A 480 28.77 -0.42 -1.83
N PHE A 481 27.86 -0.42 -2.80
CA PHE A 481 26.65 -1.24 -2.77
C PHE A 481 26.91 -2.57 -3.45
N LYS A 482 26.76 -3.67 -2.70
CA LYS A 482 26.82 -5.02 -3.26
C LYS A 482 25.44 -5.40 -3.79
N ASN A 483 25.31 -5.46 -5.12
CA ASN A 483 24.07 -5.88 -5.76
C ASN A 483 24.37 -6.98 -6.78
N ASN A 484 23.82 -8.18 -6.59
CA ASN A 484 24.05 -9.36 -7.45
C ASN A 484 25.54 -9.67 -7.74
N GLY A 485 26.44 -9.43 -6.78
CA GLY A 485 27.87 -9.71 -6.90
C GLY A 485 28.71 -8.60 -7.56
N GLN A 486 28.09 -7.49 -7.98
CA GLN A 486 28.77 -6.29 -8.45
C GLN A 486 28.83 -5.22 -7.36
N GLU A 487 29.90 -4.43 -7.34
CA GLU A 487 30.08 -3.29 -6.44
C GLU A 487 29.80 -1.99 -7.19
N ILE A 488 28.87 -1.19 -6.65
CA ILE A 488 28.50 0.11 -7.21
C ILE A 488 28.88 1.21 -6.23
N PHE A 489 29.56 2.22 -6.76
CA PHE A 489 29.87 3.45 -6.06
C PHE A 489 28.90 4.54 -6.52
N THR A 490 28.26 5.20 -5.56
CA THR A 490 27.41 6.36 -5.80
C THR A 490 27.61 7.37 -4.67
N SER A 491 27.02 8.53 -4.82
CA SER A 491 26.91 9.55 -3.77
C SER A 491 25.46 10.04 -3.71
N ILE A 492 25.14 10.79 -2.67
CA ILE A 492 23.87 11.50 -2.56
C ILE A 492 24.13 12.99 -2.43
N SER A 493 23.32 13.78 -3.13
CA SER A 493 23.24 15.22 -2.93
C SER A 493 22.07 15.53 -1.99
N ILE A 494 22.29 16.38 -0.99
CA ILE A 494 21.31 16.65 0.08
C ILE A 494 20.98 18.15 0.13
N GLY A 495 19.69 18.48 0.19
CA GLY A 495 19.20 19.82 0.45
C GLY A 495 18.53 19.90 1.80
N ILE A 496 18.84 20.92 2.59
CA ILE A 496 18.36 21.07 3.96
C ILE A 496 17.48 22.32 4.06
N ALA A 497 16.24 22.17 4.51
CA ALA A 497 15.37 23.28 4.89
C ALA A 497 15.07 23.23 6.39
N LEU A 498 15.36 24.34 7.08
CA LEU A 498 15.17 24.49 8.51
C LEU A 498 13.91 25.32 8.81
N ASN A 499 13.25 25.03 9.92
CA ASN A 499 12.20 25.92 10.40
C ASN A 499 12.81 27.21 10.98
N GLN A 500 12.49 28.38 10.42
CA GLN A 500 12.84 29.66 11.04
C GLN A 500 11.68 30.09 11.94
N SER A 501 11.96 30.41 13.20
CA SER A 501 10.97 30.57 14.28
C SER A 501 9.91 31.68 14.11
N GLU A 502 9.89 32.38 12.98
CA GLU A 502 9.11 33.60 12.75
C GLU A 502 8.23 33.58 11.47
N LEU A 503 8.23 32.49 10.70
CA LEU A 503 7.50 32.39 9.43
C LEU A 503 6.39 31.32 9.48
N ASP A 504 5.23 31.64 8.89
CA ASP A 504 4.20 30.65 8.60
C ASP A 504 4.64 29.80 7.41
N TYR A 505 5.01 28.55 7.68
CA TYR A 505 5.43 27.60 6.64
C TYR A 505 4.26 26.76 6.15
N GLU A 506 4.06 26.77 4.83
CA GLU A 506 3.26 25.77 4.13
C GLU A 506 4.11 24.49 3.94
N PRO A 507 3.61 23.28 4.26
CA PRO A 507 4.36 22.02 4.11
C PRO A 507 4.96 21.82 2.71
N ILE A 508 4.20 22.21 1.68
CA ILE A 508 4.61 22.10 0.27
C ILE A 508 5.77 23.06 -0.03
N ALA A 509 5.75 24.27 0.52
CA ALA A 509 6.82 25.25 0.34
C ALA A 509 8.13 24.75 0.94
N LEU A 510 8.10 24.18 2.14
CA LEU A 510 9.32 23.67 2.79
C LEU A 510 9.93 22.47 2.04
N LEU A 511 9.09 21.57 1.54
CA LEU A 511 9.55 20.45 0.69
C LEU A 511 10.22 20.98 -0.59
N ARG A 512 9.64 22.01 -1.22
CA ARG A 512 10.21 22.69 -2.40
C ARG A 512 11.54 23.38 -2.08
N ASP A 513 11.64 24.04 -0.95
CA ASP A 513 12.85 24.77 -0.55
C ASP A 513 14.02 23.81 -0.29
N ALA A 514 13.77 22.68 0.37
CA ALA A 514 14.77 21.62 0.52
C ALA A 514 15.16 20.98 -0.82
N HIS A 515 14.18 20.73 -1.70
CA HIS A 515 14.45 20.22 -3.06
C HIS A 515 15.34 21.20 -3.86
N THR A 516 15.08 22.51 -3.75
CA THR A 516 15.88 23.58 -4.36
C THR A 516 17.32 23.54 -3.86
N ALA A 517 17.52 23.36 -2.55
CA ALA A 517 18.85 23.22 -1.98
C ALA A 517 19.57 21.95 -2.45
N MET A 518 18.86 20.83 -2.59
CA MET A 518 19.43 19.57 -3.09
C MET A 518 19.92 19.72 -4.53
N TYR A 519 19.14 20.42 -5.36
CA TYR A 519 19.56 20.70 -6.73
C TYR A 519 20.81 21.57 -6.77
N ARG A 520 20.90 22.60 -5.93
CA ARG A 520 22.13 23.41 -5.80
C ARG A 520 23.32 22.58 -5.34
N ALA A 521 23.12 21.60 -4.47
CA ALA A 521 24.17 20.67 -4.07
C ALA A 521 24.68 19.83 -5.26
N LYS A 522 23.79 19.41 -6.18
CA LYS A 522 24.16 18.75 -7.44
C LYS A 522 24.98 19.68 -8.35
N ASP A 523 24.57 20.93 -8.47
CA ASP A 523 25.24 21.94 -9.29
C ASP A 523 26.65 22.31 -8.79
N LEU A 524 26.87 22.27 -7.47
CA LEU A 524 28.16 22.61 -6.86
C LEU A 524 29.15 21.43 -6.80
N GLY A 525 28.93 20.38 -7.58
CA GLY A 525 29.86 19.25 -7.72
C GLY A 525 29.35 17.90 -7.21
N LYS A 526 28.06 17.77 -6.85
CA LYS A 526 27.41 16.55 -6.33
C LYS A 526 28.06 16.02 -5.03
N GLY A 527 27.46 15.00 -4.41
CA GLY A 527 28.02 14.38 -3.21
C GLY A 527 28.22 15.31 -2.01
N ARG A 528 27.44 16.40 -1.93
CA ARG A 528 27.50 17.42 -0.85
C ARG A 528 26.10 17.81 -0.37
N HIS A 529 26.05 18.52 0.75
CA HIS A 529 24.81 19.06 1.29
C HIS A 529 24.79 20.58 1.18
N GLU A 530 23.60 21.16 0.99
CA GLU A 530 23.40 22.60 0.97
C GLU A 530 22.21 22.98 1.87
N VAL A 531 22.38 24.04 2.66
CA VAL A 531 21.29 24.58 3.50
C VAL A 531 20.59 25.68 2.72
N PHE A 532 19.26 25.57 2.59
CA PHE A 532 18.45 26.53 1.88
C PHE A 532 18.64 27.96 2.42
N ALA A 533 18.97 28.88 1.51
CA ALA A 533 19.10 30.30 1.80
C ALA A 533 18.19 31.12 0.87
N THR A 534 17.61 32.19 1.41
CA THR A 534 16.72 33.10 0.66
C THR A 534 17.49 33.72 -0.53
N GLY A 535 17.13 33.34 -1.76
CA GLY A 535 17.82 33.72 -3.01
C GLY A 535 18.24 32.53 -3.88
N MET A 536 18.26 31.31 -3.31
CA MET A 536 18.61 30.07 -3.99
C MET A 536 17.65 29.73 -5.16
N HIS A 537 16.35 29.97 -4.98
CA HIS A 537 15.35 29.79 -6.03
C HIS A 537 15.59 30.70 -7.24
N THR A 538 15.98 31.96 -7.00
CA THR A 538 16.29 32.93 -8.06
C THR A 538 17.50 32.49 -8.88
N GLN A 539 18.49 31.86 -8.24
CA GLN A 539 19.70 31.39 -8.91
C GLN A 539 19.42 30.19 -9.83
N ILE A 540 18.57 29.25 -9.43
CA ILE A 540 18.17 28.11 -10.27
C ILE A 540 17.36 28.58 -11.49
N VAL A 541 16.40 29.49 -11.29
CA VAL A 541 15.63 30.07 -12.41
C VAL A 541 16.54 30.83 -13.37
N LYS A 542 17.50 31.60 -12.86
CA LYS A 542 18.51 32.28 -13.68
C LYS A 542 19.35 31.30 -14.50
N ARG A 543 19.78 30.18 -13.91
CA ARG A 543 20.57 29.15 -14.61
C ARG A 543 19.80 28.48 -15.74
N PHE A 544 18.54 28.12 -15.49
CA PHE A 544 17.67 27.54 -16.52
C PHE A 544 17.39 28.53 -17.67
N GLN A 545 17.19 29.81 -17.34
CA GLN A 545 17.07 30.86 -18.34
C GLN A 545 18.37 31.04 -19.15
N LEU A 546 19.53 30.98 -18.48
CA LEU A 546 20.85 31.07 -19.11
C LEU A 546 21.08 29.92 -20.10
N GLU A 547 20.64 28.70 -19.80
CA GLU A 547 20.70 27.56 -20.72
C GLU A 547 19.88 27.81 -22.01
N ILE A 548 18.64 28.27 -21.86
CA ILE A 548 17.78 28.62 -23.01
C ILE A 548 18.43 29.72 -23.85
N ASP A 549 18.95 30.75 -23.19
CA ASP A 549 19.55 31.90 -23.86
C ASP A 549 20.87 31.51 -24.54
N LEU A 550 21.66 30.61 -23.96
CA LEU A 550 22.92 30.10 -24.53
C LEU A 550 22.68 29.31 -25.82
N HIS A 551 21.65 28.46 -25.83
CA HIS A 551 21.29 27.70 -27.03
C HIS A 551 20.90 28.63 -28.19
N ARG A 552 20.18 29.72 -27.91
CA ARG A 552 19.82 30.73 -28.90
C ARG A 552 21.04 31.56 -29.34
N ALA A 553 21.91 31.92 -28.41
CA ALA A 553 23.08 32.76 -28.67
C ALA A 553 24.05 32.12 -29.69
N ILE A 554 24.21 30.79 -29.64
CA ILE A 554 25.04 30.05 -30.60
C ILE A 554 24.43 30.11 -32.01
N GLU A 555 23.10 29.97 -32.12
CA GLU A 555 22.39 30.06 -33.40
C GLU A 555 22.35 31.48 -33.98
N GLN A 556 22.37 32.50 -33.12
CA GLN A 556 22.25 33.92 -33.50
C GLN A 556 23.60 34.66 -33.59
N GLU A 557 24.72 33.93 -33.48
CA GLU A 557 26.09 34.48 -33.56
C GLU A 557 26.35 35.64 -32.57
N GLU A 558 25.83 35.53 -31.34
CA GLU A 558 25.96 36.57 -30.29
C GLU A 558 27.33 36.57 -29.58
N PHE A 559 28.26 35.72 -30.01
CA PHE A 559 29.59 35.58 -29.43
C PHE A 559 30.62 36.40 -30.20
N GLU A 560 31.61 36.92 -29.46
CA GLU A 560 32.78 37.58 -30.04
C GLU A 560 34.06 37.05 -29.38
N LEU A 561 35.17 37.11 -30.12
CA LEU A 561 36.48 36.74 -29.61
C LEU A 561 37.27 37.99 -29.25
N TYR A 562 37.76 38.02 -28.01
CA TYR A 562 38.76 38.98 -27.55
C TYR A 562 40.11 38.30 -27.53
N TYR A 563 41.15 39.09 -27.76
CA TYR A 563 42.50 38.61 -27.94
C TYR A 563 43.39 39.24 -26.87
N GLN A 564 44.05 38.40 -26.08
CA GLN A 564 45.02 38.87 -25.09
C GLN A 564 46.44 38.60 -25.58
N SER A 565 47.30 39.62 -25.59
CA SER A 565 48.65 39.51 -26.13
C SER A 565 49.55 38.64 -25.25
N ILE A 566 50.26 37.71 -25.89
CA ILE A 566 51.36 36.94 -25.31
C ILE A 566 52.67 37.58 -25.76
N VAL A 567 53.50 38.00 -24.80
CA VAL A 567 54.71 38.77 -25.04
C VAL A 567 55.95 37.96 -24.68
N SER A 568 56.96 37.98 -25.54
CA SER A 568 58.28 37.44 -25.23
C SER A 568 58.97 38.32 -24.20
N LEU A 569 59.31 37.78 -23.04
CA LEU A 569 59.94 38.55 -21.96
C LEU A 569 61.37 39.00 -22.33
N SER A 570 62.07 38.25 -23.16
CA SER A 570 63.43 38.59 -23.62
C SER A 570 63.45 39.73 -24.64
N THR A 571 62.45 39.81 -25.52
CA THR A 571 62.41 40.81 -26.61
C THR A 571 61.39 41.92 -26.40
N SER A 572 60.49 41.76 -25.42
CA SER A 572 59.32 42.62 -25.19
C SER A 572 58.44 42.79 -26.42
N LYS A 573 58.41 41.79 -27.31
CA LYS A 573 57.56 41.78 -28.52
C LYS A 573 56.40 40.81 -28.34
N ILE A 574 55.25 41.17 -28.90
CA ILE A 574 54.10 40.29 -29.05
C ILE A 574 54.49 39.15 -29.99
N VAL A 575 54.32 37.92 -29.50
CA VAL A 575 54.58 36.66 -30.25
C VAL A 575 53.29 35.95 -30.65
N GLY A 576 52.18 36.31 -30.03
CA GLY A 576 50.89 35.70 -30.31
C GLY A 576 49.79 36.26 -29.42
N PHE A 577 48.60 35.65 -29.51
CA PHE A 577 47.44 36.00 -28.72
C PHE A 577 46.74 34.77 -28.17
N GLU A 578 46.09 34.90 -27.03
CA GLU A 578 45.08 33.95 -26.56
C GLU A 578 43.69 34.43 -26.97
N ALA A 579 42.92 33.57 -27.63
CA ALA A 579 41.54 33.82 -28.01
C ALA A 579 40.58 33.50 -26.85
N LEU A 580 39.88 34.52 -26.39
CA LEU A 580 39.01 34.48 -25.24
C LEU A 580 37.59 34.84 -25.66
N VAL A 581 36.66 33.89 -25.55
CA VAL A 581 35.25 34.10 -25.90
C VAL A 581 34.58 35.10 -24.97
N ARG A 582 33.74 35.96 -25.53
CA ARG A 582 32.85 36.90 -24.84
C ARG A 582 31.45 36.75 -25.38
N TRP A 583 30.46 36.83 -24.49
CA TRP A 583 29.05 36.79 -24.88
C TRP A 583 28.39 38.14 -24.61
N ASN A 584 27.96 38.79 -25.68
CA ASN A 584 27.21 40.04 -25.60
C ASN A 584 25.72 39.74 -25.82
N ASN A 585 25.03 39.45 -24.73
CA ASN A 585 23.61 39.16 -24.79
C ASN A 585 22.80 40.46 -25.04
N PRO A 586 21.87 40.50 -26.00
CA PRO A 586 21.07 41.69 -26.31
C PRO A 586 20.23 42.22 -25.14
N GLN A 587 19.85 41.34 -24.20
CA GLN A 587 18.97 41.66 -23.08
C GLN A 587 19.76 41.98 -21.79
N TYR A 588 20.85 41.26 -21.54
CA TYR A 588 21.62 41.38 -20.28
C TYR A 588 22.96 42.11 -20.44
N GLY A 589 23.37 42.42 -21.66
CA GLY A 589 24.70 42.96 -21.95
C GLY A 589 25.77 41.89 -21.84
N PHE A 590 26.94 42.26 -21.34
CA PHE A 590 28.09 41.37 -21.23
C PHE A 590 27.86 40.25 -20.19
N VAL A 591 27.91 38.99 -20.64
CA VAL A 591 27.83 37.80 -19.77
C VAL A 591 29.23 37.22 -19.57
N SER A 592 29.62 37.00 -18.32
CA SER A 592 30.96 36.52 -17.98
C SER A 592 31.19 35.08 -18.46
N PRO A 593 32.36 34.76 -19.05
CA PRO A 593 32.73 33.38 -19.36
C PRO A 593 32.62 32.41 -18.18
N ALA A 594 32.94 32.88 -16.97
CA ALA A 594 32.79 32.09 -15.75
C ALA A 594 31.33 31.73 -15.40
N GLU A 595 30.36 32.42 -16.00
CA GLU A 595 28.93 32.17 -15.79
C GLU A 595 28.36 31.19 -16.83
N PHE A 596 28.73 31.33 -18.11
CA PHE A 596 28.12 30.54 -19.19
C PHE A 596 28.94 29.32 -19.64
N ILE A 597 30.28 29.30 -19.49
CA ILE A 597 31.09 28.14 -19.88
C ILE A 597 30.71 26.88 -19.09
N PRO A 598 30.53 26.91 -17.75
CA PRO A 598 30.11 25.73 -17.00
C PRO A 598 28.75 25.20 -17.46
N VAL A 599 27.81 26.08 -17.78
CA VAL A 599 26.50 25.70 -18.33
C VAL A 599 26.64 25.09 -19.71
N ALA A 600 27.52 25.63 -20.56
CA ALA A 600 27.82 25.08 -21.87
C ALA A 600 28.41 23.65 -21.78
N GLU A 601 29.29 23.40 -20.81
CA GLU A 601 29.89 22.08 -20.61
C GLU A 601 28.87 21.05 -20.15
N GLU A 602 28.07 21.38 -19.13
CA GLU A 602 27.05 20.46 -18.59
C GLU A 602 25.95 20.10 -19.59
N THR A 603 25.59 21.04 -20.46
CA THR A 603 24.53 20.87 -21.47
C THR A 603 25.06 20.32 -22.80
N GLY A 604 26.39 20.21 -22.95
CA GLY A 604 27.04 19.80 -24.19
C GLY A 604 27.13 20.92 -25.26
N LEU A 605 26.60 22.11 -24.98
CA LEU A 605 26.70 23.29 -25.87
C LEU A 605 28.13 23.83 -26.03
N ILE A 606 29.07 23.39 -25.18
CA ILE A 606 30.50 23.71 -25.34
C ILE A 606 31.09 23.14 -26.63
N ILE A 607 30.54 22.06 -27.18
CA ILE A 607 31.00 21.44 -28.42
C ILE A 607 30.73 22.36 -29.62
N PRO A 608 29.48 22.78 -29.91
CA PRO A 608 29.21 23.70 -31.02
C PRO A 608 29.86 25.08 -30.80
N LEU A 609 29.87 25.60 -29.56
CA LEU A 609 30.55 26.86 -29.25
C LEU A 609 32.06 26.78 -29.54
N GLY A 610 32.71 25.71 -29.08
CA GLY A 610 34.14 25.49 -29.28
C GLY A 610 34.53 25.32 -30.75
N LYS A 611 33.67 24.70 -31.58
CA LYS A 611 33.85 24.65 -33.04
C LYS A 611 33.87 26.06 -33.64
N TRP A 612 32.94 26.91 -33.24
CA TRP A 612 32.90 28.32 -33.67
C TRP A 612 34.15 29.11 -33.22
N ILE A 613 34.56 28.96 -31.95
CA ILE A 613 35.76 29.63 -31.40
C ILE A 613 37.00 29.25 -32.22
N LEU A 614 37.20 27.96 -32.48
CA LEU A 614 38.34 27.46 -33.26
C LEU A 614 38.38 28.08 -34.66
N HIS A 615 37.24 28.08 -35.35
CA HIS A 615 37.14 28.60 -36.70
C HIS A 615 37.44 30.11 -36.75
N ALA A 616 36.78 30.89 -35.90
CA ALA A 616 36.95 32.35 -35.85
C ALA A 616 38.38 32.76 -35.47
N ALA A 617 39.01 32.07 -34.51
CA ALA A 617 40.38 32.33 -34.11
C ALA A 617 41.39 32.00 -35.23
N CYS A 618 41.24 30.85 -35.91
CA CYS A 618 42.07 30.49 -37.05
C CYS A 618 41.92 31.48 -38.21
N GLN A 619 40.69 31.92 -38.52
CA GLN A 619 40.47 32.94 -39.54
C GLN A 619 41.18 34.26 -39.19
N GLN A 620 41.03 34.74 -37.96
CA GLN A 620 41.67 35.98 -37.51
C GLN A 620 43.20 35.88 -37.55
N LEU A 621 43.76 34.72 -37.15
CA LEU A 621 45.21 34.50 -37.22
C LEU A 621 45.71 34.53 -38.67
N SER A 622 44.99 33.90 -39.60
CA SER A 622 45.35 33.93 -41.04
C SER A 622 45.39 35.36 -41.58
N VAL A 623 44.40 36.18 -41.21
CA VAL A 623 44.40 37.62 -41.56
C VAL A 623 45.63 38.34 -40.99
N TRP A 624 45.98 38.11 -39.73
CA TRP A 624 47.15 38.75 -39.12
C TRP A 624 48.48 38.27 -39.70
N GLN A 625 48.63 36.98 -40.03
CA GLN A 625 49.85 36.49 -40.67
C GLN A 625 50.01 37.03 -42.11
N ALA A 626 48.91 37.25 -42.83
CA ALA A 626 48.93 37.88 -44.14
C ALA A 626 49.28 39.38 -44.08
N GLN A 627 48.83 40.09 -43.04
CA GLN A 627 49.09 41.51 -42.84
C GLN A 627 50.47 41.80 -42.23
N PHE A 628 50.94 40.95 -41.32
CA PHE A 628 52.14 41.17 -40.52
C PHE A 628 53.16 40.03 -40.72
N LEU A 629 54.18 40.28 -41.53
CA LEU A 629 55.27 39.35 -41.77
C LEU A 629 56.25 39.31 -40.58
N THR A 630 55.93 38.49 -39.58
CA THR A 630 56.77 38.19 -38.41
C THR A 630 57.66 36.97 -38.68
N ASN A 631 58.86 36.93 -38.08
CA ASN A 631 59.70 35.74 -38.04
C ASN A 631 60.20 35.53 -36.58
N PRO A 632 59.73 34.49 -35.86
CA PRO A 632 58.74 33.49 -36.26
C PRO A 632 57.32 34.07 -36.47
N PRO A 633 56.40 33.37 -37.17
CA PRO A 633 55.03 33.82 -37.38
C PRO A 633 54.24 33.93 -36.06
N LEU A 634 53.23 34.81 -36.04
CA LEU A 634 52.34 34.98 -34.90
C LEU A 634 51.62 33.67 -34.54
N MET A 635 51.45 33.42 -33.24
CA MET A 635 50.74 32.27 -32.71
C MET A 635 49.35 32.64 -32.16
N MET A 636 48.43 31.68 -32.15
CA MET A 636 47.13 31.76 -31.50
C MET A 636 46.96 30.64 -30.48
N SER A 637 46.65 30.98 -29.24
CA SER A 637 46.27 30.07 -28.17
C SER A 637 44.75 29.97 -28.07
N ILE A 638 44.22 28.74 -27.94
CA ILE A 638 42.78 28.46 -27.80
C ILE A 638 42.57 27.41 -26.70
N ASN A 639 41.68 27.73 -25.76
CA ASN A 639 41.26 26.82 -24.70
C ASN A 639 40.39 25.68 -25.22
N LEU A 640 40.64 24.47 -24.74
CA LEU A 640 39.91 23.26 -25.10
C LEU A 640 39.29 22.61 -23.86
N SER A 641 37.97 22.47 -23.85
CA SER A 641 37.25 21.78 -22.77
C SER A 641 37.47 20.25 -22.80
N GLY A 642 37.27 19.58 -21.67
CA GLY A 642 37.33 18.11 -21.61
C GLY A 642 36.29 17.42 -22.49
N HIS A 643 35.10 18.01 -22.61
CA HIS A 643 34.03 17.49 -23.48
C HIS A 643 34.42 17.53 -24.96
N GLN A 644 35.16 18.56 -25.38
CA GLN A 644 35.70 18.64 -26.74
C GLN A 644 36.86 17.68 -26.94
N LEU A 645 37.76 17.54 -25.95
CA LEU A 645 38.86 16.59 -26.01
C LEU A 645 38.35 15.15 -26.20
N ALA A 646 37.21 14.80 -25.61
CA ALA A 646 36.57 13.49 -25.77
C ALA A 646 35.86 13.27 -27.13
N GLN A 647 35.72 14.29 -28.00
CA GLN A 647 35.04 14.13 -29.29
C GLN A 647 35.87 13.33 -30.29
N CYS A 648 35.25 12.32 -30.90
CA CYS A 648 35.90 11.46 -31.89
C CYS A 648 36.36 12.22 -33.15
N ASP A 649 35.65 13.29 -33.53
CA ASP A 649 35.85 14.08 -34.76
C ASP A 649 36.73 15.34 -34.57
N LEU A 650 37.27 15.56 -33.36
CA LEU A 650 38.03 16.78 -33.03
C LEU A 650 39.25 16.98 -33.96
N VAL A 651 40.03 15.92 -34.15
CA VAL A 651 41.30 15.98 -34.91
C VAL A 651 40.99 16.29 -36.38
N GLU A 652 39.98 15.63 -36.94
CA GLU A 652 39.51 15.84 -38.31
C GLU A 652 38.99 17.27 -38.50
N TYR A 653 38.24 17.79 -37.52
CA TYR A 653 37.73 19.16 -37.57
C TYR A 653 38.84 20.23 -37.52
N ILE A 654 39.87 20.05 -36.68
CA ILE A 654 41.01 20.96 -36.63
C ILE A 654 41.81 20.89 -37.94
N ALA A 655 42.03 19.69 -38.47
CA ALA A 655 42.73 19.51 -39.75
C ALA A 655 42.02 20.25 -40.89
N GLN A 656 40.69 20.16 -40.95
CA GLN A 656 39.88 20.91 -41.91
C GLN A 656 40.04 22.43 -41.75
N ASN A 657 39.98 22.94 -40.52
CA ASN A 657 40.14 24.38 -40.26
C ASN A 657 41.53 24.91 -40.67
N LEU A 658 42.60 24.17 -40.39
CA LEU A 658 43.96 24.53 -40.82
C LEU A 658 44.06 24.56 -42.35
N GLN A 659 43.45 23.59 -43.04
CA GLN A 659 43.42 23.54 -44.50
C GLN A 659 42.63 24.70 -45.11
N GLU A 660 41.46 25.03 -44.56
CA GLU A 660 40.61 26.13 -45.04
C GLU A 660 41.26 27.50 -44.85
N THR A 661 41.96 27.70 -43.72
CA THR A 661 42.61 28.99 -43.39
C THR A 661 44.03 29.12 -43.93
N GLY A 662 44.62 28.03 -44.44
CA GLY A 662 45.99 27.98 -44.94
C GLY A 662 47.07 28.11 -43.85
N LEU A 663 46.71 27.92 -42.59
CA LEU A 663 47.62 28.05 -41.46
C LEU A 663 48.52 26.81 -41.30
N ASN A 664 49.78 27.04 -40.94
CA ASN A 664 50.63 25.97 -40.43
C ASN A 664 50.23 25.67 -38.97
N GLY A 665 50.03 24.39 -38.65
CA GLY A 665 49.68 23.94 -37.30
C GLY A 665 50.61 24.46 -36.20
N GLU A 666 51.88 24.76 -36.49
CA GLU A 666 52.83 25.31 -35.51
C GLU A 666 52.41 26.68 -34.96
N SER A 667 51.55 27.39 -35.70
CA SER A 667 51.00 28.69 -35.31
C SER A 667 49.78 28.57 -34.40
N LEU A 668 49.22 27.37 -34.23
CA LEU A 668 48.06 27.12 -33.38
C LEU A 668 48.49 26.34 -32.12
N LYS A 669 48.18 26.92 -30.97
CA LYS A 669 48.42 26.33 -29.66
C LYS A 669 47.07 26.00 -29.01
N LEU A 670 46.89 24.73 -28.62
CA LEU A 670 45.71 24.31 -27.87
C LEU A 670 46.06 24.18 -26.39
N GLU A 671 45.24 24.78 -25.55
CA GLU A 671 45.45 24.87 -24.10
C GLU A 671 44.45 23.96 -23.40
N ILE A 672 44.96 23.08 -22.55
CA ILE A 672 44.18 22.06 -21.84
C ILE A 672 44.51 22.21 -20.36
N THR A 673 43.49 22.42 -19.53
CA THR A 673 43.70 22.57 -18.09
C THR A 673 44.24 21.28 -17.48
N GLU A 674 45.03 21.42 -16.41
CA GLU A 674 45.61 20.28 -15.69
C GLU A 674 44.53 19.26 -15.26
N THR A 675 43.41 19.74 -14.74
CA THR A 675 42.29 18.89 -14.27
C THR A 675 41.71 18.05 -15.39
N VAL A 676 41.52 18.63 -16.59
CA VAL A 676 40.99 17.92 -17.76
C VAL A 676 41.98 16.85 -18.25
N ALA A 677 43.28 17.16 -18.25
CA ALA A 677 44.30 16.19 -18.67
C ALA A 677 44.43 15.00 -17.70
N MET A 678 44.08 15.19 -16.43
CA MET A 678 44.18 14.16 -15.38
C MET A 678 42.92 13.31 -15.19
N ASP A 679 41.78 13.66 -15.79
CA ASP A 679 40.51 12.92 -15.65
C ASP A 679 40.58 11.53 -16.30
N ASP A 680 41.01 11.46 -17.56
CA ASP A 680 41.35 10.21 -18.27
C ASP A 680 42.70 10.35 -18.99
N VAL A 681 43.77 10.04 -18.27
CA VAL A 681 45.16 10.27 -18.70
C VAL A 681 45.50 9.53 -20.00
N GLU A 682 45.10 8.27 -20.16
CA GLU A 682 45.46 7.49 -21.34
C GLU A 682 44.66 7.94 -22.58
N ALA A 683 43.39 8.28 -22.41
CA ALA A 683 42.60 8.86 -23.49
C ALA A 683 43.15 10.24 -23.91
N ALA A 684 43.49 11.10 -22.95
CA ALA A 684 44.07 12.41 -23.21
C ALA A 684 45.40 12.30 -23.97
N ILE A 685 46.32 11.41 -23.54
CA ILE A 685 47.60 11.17 -24.23
C ILE A 685 47.35 10.71 -25.67
N SER A 686 46.44 9.75 -25.88
CA SER A 686 46.12 9.23 -27.22
C SER A 686 45.65 10.33 -28.18
N ILE A 687 44.77 11.21 -27.70
CA ILE A 687 44.22 12.30 -28.52
C ILE A 687 45.26 13.40 -28.74
N MET A 688 46.03 13.77 -27.71
CA MET A 688 47.13 14.74 -27.84
C MET A 688 48.19 14.26 -28.85
N LEU A 689 48.53 12.97 -28.86
CA LEU A 689 49.44 12.40 -29.88
C LEU A 689 48.86 12.50 -31.30
N ARG A 690 47.55 12.27 -31.47
CA ARG A 690 46.87 12.49 -32.76
C ARG A 690 46.91 13.97 -33.15
N LEU A 691 46.65 14.90 -32.23
CA LEU A 691 46.72 16.34 -32.49
C LEU A 691 48.13 16.78 -32.92
N ARG A 692 49.19 16.19 -32.35
CA ARG A 692 50.59 16.46 -32.74
C ARG A 692 50.90 16.07 -34.18
N THR A 693 50.16 15.13 -34.78
CA THR A 693 50.32 14.78 -36.20
C THR A 693 49.95 15.93 -37.15
N LEU A 694 49.15 16.88 -36.67
CA LEU A 694 48.80 18.12 -37.37
C LEU A 694 49.84 19.24 -37.16
N ASN A 695 50.97 18.92 -36.54
CA ASN A 695 52.05 19.85 -36.20
C ASN A 695 51.65 20.99 -35.24
N LEU A 696 50.61 20.75 -34.42
CA LEU A 696 50.10 21.70 -33.42
C LEU A 696 51.03 21.83 -32.21
N ARG A 697 51.00 22.99 -31.55
CA ARG A 697 51.56 23.15 -30.20
C ARG A 697 50.48 22.81 -29.17
N LEU A 698 50.87 22.12 -28.11
CA LEU A 698 49.97 21.79 -26.99
C LEU A 698 50.51 22.41 -25.71
N SER A 699 49.60 22.95 -24.89
CA SER A 699 49.91 23.58 -23.61
C SER A 699 49.10 22.97 -22.48
N ILE A 700 49.71 22.82 -21.31
CA ILE A 700 48.98 22.60 -20.06
C ILE A 700 48.71 23.97 -19.42
N ASP A 701 47.45 24.21 -19.08
CA ASP A 701 46.97 25.41 -18.42
C ASP A 701 46.63 25.19 -16.94
N ASP A 702 46.55 26.27 -16.16
CA ASP A 702 46.27 26.31 -14.71
C ASP A 702 47.22 25.45 -13.84
N PHE A 703 48.47 25.26 -14.29
CA PHE A 703 49.39 24.32 -13.65
C PHE A 703 49.74 24.72 -12.21
N GLY A 704 49.58 23.77 -11.28
CA GLY A 704 49.93 23.92 -9.85
C GLY A 704 48.75 24.17 -8.92
N THR A 705 47.53 24.31 -9.45
CA THR A 705 46.31 24.49 -8.65
C THR A 705 45.67 23.18 -8.19
N GLY A 706 46.15 22.02 -8.67
CA GLY A 706 45.63 20.68 -8.38
C GLY A 706 46.65 19.68 -7.80
N TYR A 707 46.26 18.40 -7.71
CA TYR A 707 47.15 17.30 -7.28
C TYR A 707 48.04 16.84 -8.44
N SER A 708 49.07 17.62 -8.78
CA SER A 708 50.00 17.26 -9.84
C SER A 708 50.74 15.97 -9.49
N SER A 709 50.44 14.87 -10.18
CA SER A 709 51.33 13.72 -10.17
C SER A 709 52.41 13.98 -11.22
N LEU A 710 53.56 14.49 -10.78
CA LEU A 710 54.80 14.63 -11.58
C LEU A 710 55.11 13.39 -12.43
N SER A 711 54.61 12.23 -11.99
CA SER A 711 54.69 10.95 -12.68
C SER A 711 54.04 10.92 -14.06
N TYR A 712 53.06 11.77 -14.37
CA TYR A 712 52.38 11.79 -15.67
C TYR A 712 52.76 12.98 -16.56
N LEU A 713 53.23 14.09 -15.98
CA LEU A 713 53.57 15.30 -16.74
C LEU A 713 54.62 15.02 -17.84
N HIS A 714 55.63 14.19 -17.55
CA HIS A 714 56.65 13.80 -18.53
C HIS A 714 56.12 12.91 -19.68
N ARG A 715 54.91 12.34 -19.55
CA ARG A 715 54.27 11.50 -20.56
C ARG A 715 53.40 12.29 -21.53
N PHE A 716 52.93 13.48 -21.13
CA PHE A 716 52.10 14.31 -22.00
C PHE A 716 52.95 14.91 -23.13
N PRO A 717 52.51 14.81 -24.41
CA PRO A 717 53.26 15.33 -25.56
C PRO A 717 53.03 16.85 -25.73
N VAL A 718 53.27 17.60 -24.67
CA VAL A 718 53.06 19.07 -24.59
C VAL A 718 54.37 19.83 -24.75
N ASN A 719 54.28 21.07 -25.21
CA ASN A 719 55.43 21.92 -25.50
C ASN A 719 55.49 23.16 -24.61
N THR A 720 54.38 23.49 -23.95
CA THR A 720 54.26 24.70 -23.15
C THR A 720 53.57 24.38 -21.84
N LEU A 721 54.00 25.05 -20.78
CA LEU A 721 53.36 25.04 -19.48
C LEU A 721 53.00 26.48 -19.10
N LYS A 722 51.72 26.72 -18.79
CA LYS A 722 51.25 28.04 -18.30
C LYS A 722 51.19 28.02 -16.78
N ILE A 723 51.82 29.01 -16.16
CA ILE A 723 51.80 29.20 -14.71
C ILE A 723 50.55 30.01 -14.36
N ASP A 724 49.69 29.45 -13.51
CA ASP A 724 48.47 30.11 -13.08
C ASP A 724 48.74 31.46 -12.40
N ARG A 725 47.84 32.41 -12.65
CA ARG A 725 47.88 33.76 -12.12
C ARG A 725 48.03 33.81 -10.60
N SER A 726 47.46 32.85 -9.84
CA SER A 726 47.52 32.88 -8.38
C SER A 726 48.94 32.75 -7.83
N PHE A 727 49.88 32.16 -8.57
CA PHE A 727 51.28 32.09 -8.18
C PHE A 727 52.05 33.34 -8.60
N VAL A 728 51.76 33.87 -9.79
CA VAL A 728 52.40 35.09 -10.31
C VAL A 728 52.01 36.31 -9.49
N SER A 729 50.75 36.41 -9.04
CA SER A 729 50.29 37.55 -8.24
C SER A 729 50.96 37.62 -6.86
N ARG A 730 51.25 36.46 -6.24
CA ARG A 730 51.85 36.36 -4.90
C ARG A 730 53.37 36.42 -4.89
N MET A 731 54.03 36.43 -6.05
CA MET A 731 55.49 36.38 -6.13
C MET A 731 56.21 37.61 -5.53
N GLU A 732 55.47 38.69 -5.25
CA GLU A 732 55.96 39.90 -4.59
C GLU A 732 55.75 39.88 -3.06
N ASP A 733 54.91 38.97 -2.55
CA ASP A 733 54.46 38.98 -1.14
C ASP A 733 55.41 38.19 -0.22
N THR A 734 55.94 37.04 -0.67
CA THR A 734 56.85 36.19 0.12
C THR A 734 57.94 35.52 -0.72
N ASP A 735 59.10 35.23 -0.11
CA ASP A 735 60.18 34.46 -0.75
C ASP A 735 59.76 33.01 -1.07
N GLU A 736 58.78 32.46 -0.34
CA GLU A 736 58.23 31.11 -0.57
C GLU A 736 57.40 31.03 -1.85
N ASP A 737 56.53 32.02 -2.12
CA ASP A 737 55.72 32.07 -3.34
C ASP A 737 56.59 32.26 -4.60
N ALA A 738 57.67 33.07 -4.50
CA ALA A 738 58.66 33.20 -5.57
C ALA A 738 59.43 31.89 -5.83
N ALA A 739 59.64 31.06 -4.80
CA ALA A 739 60.31 29.76 -4.95
C ALA A 739 59.44 28.75 -5.70
N ILE A 740 58.10 28.81 -5.56
CA ILE A 740 57.17 27.95 -6.32
C ILE A 740 57.26 28.26 -7.81
N VAL A 741 57.15 29.54 -8.19
CA VAL A 741 57.28 29.98 -9.59
C VAL A 741 58.64 29.57 -10.17
N GLN A 742 59.73 29.74 -9.42
CA GLN A 742 61.05 29.29 -9.85
C GLN A 742 61.11 27.77 -10.05
N THR A 743 60.49 27.00 -9.15
CA THR A 743 60.46 25.53 -9.25
C THR A 743 59.71 25.06 -10.49
N ILE A 744 58.57 25.69 -10.80
CA ILE A 744 57.79 25.38 -12.00
C ILE A 744 58.61 25.69 -13.26
N ILE A 745 59.29 26.83 -13.31
CA ILE A 745 60.16 27.20 -14.45
C ILE A 745 61.29 26.17 -14.63
N MET A 746 61.98 25.80 -13.55
CA MET A 746 63.05 24.80 -13.61
C MET A 746 62.55 23.42 -14.06
N LEU A 747 61.37 23.00 -13.58
CA LEU A 747 60.73 21.76 -13.98
C LEU A 747 60.40 21.75 -15.48
N SER A 748 59.78 22.81 -15.98
CA SER A 748 59.42 22.94 -17.39
C SER A 748 60.66 22.84 -18.29
N HIS A 749 61.74 23.54 -17.95
CA HIS A 749 63.00 23.47 -18.70
C HIS A 749 63.62 22.06 -18.65
N ALA A 750 63.55 21.37 -17.51
CA ALA A 750 64.04 19.99 -17.38
C ALA A 750 63.26 19.00 -18.27
N LEU A 751 62.00 19.31 -18.58
CA LEU A 751 61.15 18.53 -19.48
C LEU A 751 61.17 19.04 -20.94
N GLY A 752 61.96 20.07 -21.24
CA GLY A 752 62.07 20.64 -22.58
C GLY A 752 60.83 21.43 -23.04
N MET A 753 60.11 22.05 -22.11
CA MET A 753 58.90 22.83 -22.36
C MET A 753 59.16 24.33 -22.18
N ASP A 754 58.52 25.16 -23.01
CA ASP A 754 58.48 26.62 -22.85
C ASP A 754 57.52 27.01 -21.71
N VAL A 755 57.75 28.16 -21.07
CA VAL A 755 56.91 28.65 -19.98
C VAL A 755 56.20 29.95 -20.35
N VAL A 756 54.90 30.03 -20.03
CA VAL A 756 54.11 31.26 -20.10
C VAL A 756 53.64 31.60 -18.68
N ALA A 757 54.00 32.78 -18.18
CA ALA A 757 53.49 33.26 -16.90
C ALA A 757 52.22 34.09 -17.10
N GLU A 758 51.12 33.70 -16.48
CA GLU A 758 49.85 34.40 -16.57
C GLU A 758 49.64 35.44 -15.48
N GLY A 759 48.80 36.43 -15.75
CA GLY A 759 48.42 37.43 -14.76
C GLY A 759 49.54 38.39 -14.37
N VAL A 760 50.49 38.68 -15.28
CA VAL A 760 51.50 39.71 -15.08
C VAL A 760 50.83 41.09 -15.08
N GLU A 761 50.87 41.78 -13.94
CA GLU A 761 50.23 43.08 -13.71
C GLU A 761 51.23 44.21 -13.44
N THR A 762 52.44 43.90 -12.96
CA THR A 762 53.46 44.89 -12.60
C THR A 762 54.75 44.71 -13.42
N SER A 763 55.53 45.80 -13.54
CA SER A 763 56.87 45.73 -14.14
C SER A 763 57.87 44.96 -13.28
N ALA A 764 57.64 44.89 -11.96
CA ALA A 764 58.47 44.12 -11.03
C ALA A 764 58.27 42.61 -11.23
N GLN A 765 57.02 42.13 -11.37
CA GLN A 765 56.70 40.76 -11.77
C GLN A 765 57.38 40.40 -13.11
N GLN A 766 57.26 41.26 -14.13
CA GLN A 766 57.90 41.06 -15.42
C GLN A 766 59.43 40.90 -15.28
N ALA A 767 60.10 41.82 -14.58
CA ALA A 767 61.55 41.79 -14.40
C ALA A 767 62.00 40.55 -13.63
N LYS A 768 61.23 40.12 -12.63
CA LYS A 768 61.52 38.92 -11.85
C LYS A 768 61.37 37.66 -12.69
N LEU A 769 60.27 37.51 -13.43
CA LEU A 769 60.05 36.39 -14.35
C LEU A 769 61.14 36.30 -15.43
N GLN A 770 61.54 37.45 -15.98
CA GLN A 770 62.65 37.53 -16.92
C GLN A 770 63.97 37.07 -16.29
N SER A 771 64.25 37.47 -15.04
CA SER A 771 65.47 37.04 -14.32
C SER A 771 65.50 35.54 -14.00
N LEU A 772 64.33 34.92 -13.86
CA LEU A 772 64.17 33.47 -13.64
C LEU A 772 64.23 32.66 -14.95
N GLY A 773 64.32 33.34 -16.11
CA GLY A 773 64.44 32.70 -17.41
C GLY A 773 63.12 32.28 -18.06
N CYS A 774 61.98 32.82 -17.62
CA CYS A 774 60.68 32.57 -18.26
C CYS A 774 60.65 33.16 -19.68
N GLU A 775 60.17 32.39 -20.66
CA GLU A 775 60.15 32.78 -22.08
C GLU A 775 59.07 33.83 -22.39
N TYR A 776 57.86 33.62 -21.87
CA TYR A 776 56.67 34.38 -22.26
C TYR A 776 55.89 34.89 -21.04
N GLY A 777 55.27 36.05 -21.20
CA GLY A 777 54.38 36.65 -20.20
C GLY A 777 53.06 37.09 -20.82
N GLN A 778 51.99 36.91 -20.06
CA GLN A 778 50.64 37.33 -20.40
C GLN A 778 49.99 38.00 -19.18
N GLY A 779 49.31 39.11 -19.39
CA GLY A 779 48.62 39.81 -18.30
C GLY A 779 48.33 41.28 -18.60
N TYR A 780 47.65 41.93 -17.65
CA TYR A 780 47.16 43.30 -17.82
C TYR A 780 48.26 44.36 -17.88
N PHE A 781 49.48 44.02 -17.46
CA PHE A 781 50.64 44.86 -17.66
C PHE A 781 50.91 45.14 -19.15
N PHE A 782 50.71 44.13 -20.01
CA PHE A 782 50.94 44.25 -21.45
C PHE A 782 49.69 44.76 -22.18
N SER A 783 48.59 44.01 -22.05
CA SER A 783 47.30 44.36 -22.61
C SER A 783 46.20 43.59 -21.88
N LYS A 784 45.07 44.25 -21.67
CA LYS A 784 43.82 43.54 -21.38
C LYS A 784 43.38 42.75 -22.62
N PRO A 785 42.50 41.74 -22.48
CA PRO A 785 41.80 41.17 -23.62
C PRO A 785 41.07 42.27 -24.39
N VAL A 786 41.31 42.39 -25.69
CA VAL A 786 40.73 43.43 -26.56
C VAL A 786 40.12 42.84 -27.82
N ASP A 787 39.25 43.59 -28.50
CA ASP A 787 38.68 43.17 -29.78
C ASP A 787 39.74 43.06 -30.89
N SER A 788 39.37 42.44 -32.02
CA SER A 788 40.29 42.22 -33.15
C SER A 788 40.86 43.52 -33.73
N LYS A 789 40.09 44.61 -33.73
CA LYS A 789 40.52 45.92 -34.26
C LYS A 789 41.61 46.55 -33.40
N THR A 790 41.42 46.51 -32.08
CA THR A 790 42.39 47.03 -31.10
C THR A 790 43.64 46.15 -31.07
N ALA A 791 43.49 44.83 -31.13
CA ALA A 791 44.62 43.90 -31.24
C ALA A 791 45.46 44.16 -32.50
N THR A 792 44.80 44.44 -33.64
CA THR A 792 45.49 44.83 -34.89
C THR A 792 46.29 46.13 -34.70
N THR A 793 45.72 47.10 -33.98
CA THR A 793 46.41 48.38 -33.68
C THR A 793 47.64 48.18 -32.77
N LEU A 794 47.56 47.24 -31.81
CA LEU A 794 48.71 46.87 -30.97
C LEU A 794 49.84 46.29 -31.83
N LEU A 795 49.52 45.41 -32.79
CA LEU A 795 50.49 44.89 -33.75
C LEU A 795 51.08 46.03 -34.61
N ASP A 796 50.27 46.90 -35.19
CA ASP A 796 50.72 48.05 -35.99
C ASP A 796 51.72 48.94 -35.22
N SER A 797 51.43 49.23 -33.95
CA SER A 797 52.29 50.05 -33.11
C SER A 797 53.67 49.42 -32.89
N GLN A 798 53.72 48.10 -32.73
CA GLN A 798 54.96 47.33 -32.58
C GLN A 798 55.80 47.37 -33.87
N PHE A 799 55.18 47.32 -35.04
CA PHE A 799 55.87 47.35 -36.33
C PHE A 799 56.36 48.74 -36.72
N ASN A 800 55.58 49.80 -36.49
CA ASN A 800 56.00 51.18 -36.77
C ASN A 800 57.22 51.63 -35.92
N ILE A 801 57.32 51.16 -34.67
CA ILE A 801 58.50 51.41 -33.81
C ILE A 801 59.75 50.68 -34.34
N ALA A 802 59.59 49.51 -34.97
CA ALA A 802 60.69 48.73 -35.52
C ALA A 802 61.25 49.31 -36.83
N GLU A 803 60.41 49.88 -37.70
CA GLU A 803 60.85 50.56 -38.93
C GLU A 803 61.57 51.89 -38.64
N GLY A 804 61.10 52.68 -37.66
CA GLY A 804 61.77 53.91 -37.23
C GLY A 804 63.20 53.69 -36.71
N ARG A 805 63.44 52.62 -35.95
CA ARG A 805 64.80 52.26 -35.47
C ARG A 805 65.70 51.71 -36.58
N ARG A 806 65.15 51.08 -37.62
CA ARG A 806 65.94 50.64 -38.79
C ARG A 806 66.38 51.82 -39.65
N GLN A 807 65.53 52.83 -39.86
CA GLN A 807 65.91 54.04 -40.59
C GLN A 807 66.97 54.88 -39.84
N GLU A 808 66.94 54.95 -38.51
CA GLU A 808 68.01 55.59 -37.72
C GLU A 808 69.33 54.83 -37.73
N ALA A 809 69.30 53.50 -37.85
CA ALA A 809 70.49 52.65 -37.90
C ALA A 809 71.17 52.64 -39.30
N ASP A 810 70.40 52.68 -40.39
CA ASP A 810 70.95 52.78 -41.76
C ASP A 810 71.39 54.22 -42.10
N GLY A 811 70.83 55.25 -41.44
CA GLY A 811 71.32 56.63 -41.55
C GLY A 811 72.64 56.92 -40.83
N ARG A 812 73.21 55.93 -40.13
CA ARG A 812 74.51 56.01 -39.43
C ARG A 812 75.58 55.04 -39.98
N ARG A 813 75.39 54.50 -41.19
CA ARG A 813 76.42 53.72 -41.91
C ARG A 813 77.08 54.51 -43.03
#